data_AF-A0A9W8E607-F1
#
_entry.id   AF-A0A9W8E607-F1
#
_cell.length_a   1.000
_cell.length_b   1.000
_cell.length_c   1.000
_cell.angle_alpha   90.00
_cell.angle_beta   90.00
_cell.angle_gamma   90.00
#
_symmetry.space_group_name_H-M   'P 1'
#
loop_
_entity.id
_entity.type
_entity.pdbx_description
1 polymer ?
#
loop_
_entity_poly.entity_id
_entity_poly.type
_entity_poly.pdbx_seq_one_letter_code
_entity_poly.pdbx_strand_id
1 'polypeptide(L)'
;MATPTLSPGPLTQRLVQMLLSQYLTNEKTLSVHVPQILATLEQYECIRHLTQISPAPPNGLVSKWFNRLCSLLQSKAESVSWSGILLLQATVRQTSLTYLSEHLVKWGNLVLGLLNRPLPVHNLTAAVETLSLIVKRTVNHPQMQRDLVTNILPKYNQALLRLVADRGDLTEPVLVAMTASITAYPNAYRPMVEKTFQRCIVFLGGEYSATSPTVIRASECLAALCGTGSRSPQTNLPHGVSVVAEHWRQYCLQLVGSIHETLDQLLETVDEPYADKYRDTTLPLSSVSPDYLAAYPRLLSRIQALACALVTLLNTHVGVPVRMPVPLLLAMVSRLAWVNVQQITLQDHGDKAAFSVVEALCPEFQLLAIKVLTGLMTSTAPHLQLHLPNLGSLFTTLLTGTASSPALLQCTYVLVNMSLSQYGSGLVRVLPSWFFKRLGQDLATNSNSSSVDIPEQSVATGKRHSKKRRTETYTADQLTAQMSSTTLLWTPVQLNAVQTATRVFSMAGQTIPASFFTAVTQEVLSQLVQSQLNETMDETNLPLIQALYECLLAIVQTPFDDRASVLPHALRLFQTAMLSSQLPIRQLGQRALTVCDHFMHPRLPALAHPPVFLTKASIDEAQHEEYDTAPSPMETSAPSVTETTPVLPEAIAESTMARKSYSSTSPVGGTQTVSNEAANSFKSVELMEDDVAAPSLPPHTHNTEATPSHTESTKISTSQLAPESSTHGIPLVEDPSDVESLPDIVDESSDDE
;
A
#
# COMPACT_ATOMS: atom_id res chain seq x y z
N MET A 1 1.58 46.72 22.95
CA MET A 1 2.79 47.44 22.48
C MET A 1 3.18 46.86 21.13
N ALA A 2 3.45 47.69 20.12
CA ALA A 2 3.94 47.20 18.83
C ALA A 2 5.47 47.22 18.84
N THR A 3 6.10 46.07 18.57
CA THR A 3 7.55 45.98 18.34
C THR A 3 7.90 46.59 16.98
N PRO A 4 8.90 47.48 16.87
CA PRO A 4 9.27 48.08 15.59
C PRO A 4 9.85 47.02 14.65
N THR A 5 9.23 46.84 13.50
CA THR A 5 9.72 45.97 12.43
C THR A 5 10.91 46.63 11.73
N LEU A 6 12.12 46.43 12.27
CA LEU A 6 13.35 46.68 11.50
C LEU A 6 13.28 45.89 10.19
N SER A 7 13.63 46.53 9.07
CA SER A 7 13.71 45.83 7.80
C SER A 7 14.80 44.74 7.86
N PRO A 8 14.56 43.51 7.39
CA PRO A 8 15.51 42.40 7.55
C PRO A 8 16.76 42.53 6.66
N GLY A 9 16.76 43.45 5.68
CA GLY A 9 17.83 43.64 4.70
C GLY A 9 19.24 43.88 5.26
N PRO A 10 19.49 44.94 6.05
CA PRO A 10 20.85 45.25 6.53
C PRO A 10 21.42 44.17 7.48
N LEU A 11 20.57 43.50 8.27
CA LEU A 11 21.00 42.42 9.15
C LEU A 11 21.38 41.17 8.36
N THR A 12 20.54 40.72 7.41
CA THR A 12 20.84 39.55 6.56
C THR A 12 22.06 39.77 5.66
N GLN A 13 22.27 40.99 5.13
CA GLN A 13 23.49 41.37 4.43
C GLN A 13 24.74 41.22 5.32
N ARG A 14 24.71 41.75 6.55
CA ARG A 14 25.84 41.67 7.49
C ARG A 14 26.12 40.23 7.93
N LEU A 15 25.09 39.41 8.14
CA LEU A 15 25.23 37.98 8.44
C LEU A 15 25.93 37.24 7.31
N VAL A 16 25.47 37.36 6.06
CA VAL A 16 26.08 36.67 4.92
C VAL A 16 27.49 37.18 4.61
N GLN A 17 27.78 38.46 4.84
CA GLN A 17 29.15 38.97 4.75
C GLN A 17 30.08 38.38 5.83
N MET A 18 29.58 38.16 7.04
CA MET A 18 30.30 37.50 8.14
C MET A 18 30.54 36.01 7.84
N LEU A 19 29.52 35.28 7.37
CA LEU A 19 29.65 33.88 6.91
C LEU A 19 30.70 33.75 5.79
N LEU A 20 30.69 34.66 4.80
CA LEU A 20 31.64 34.68 3.70
C LEU A 20 33.08 34.95 4.13
N SER A 21 33.30 35.87 5.07
CA SER A 21 34.64 36.33 5.44
C SER A 21 35.31 35.50 6.54
N GLN A 22 34.54 35.00 7.52
CA GLN A 22 35.07 34.30 8.68
C GLN A 22 35.06 32.77 8.53
N TYR A 23 34.01 32.21 7.90
CA TYR A 23 33.79 30.76 7.88
C TYR A 23 34.08 30.13 6.51
N LEU A 24 33.65 30.76 5.42
CA LEU A 24 33.82 30.22 4.06
C LEU A 24 35.20 30.48 3.44
N THR A 25 36.07 31.23 4.12
CA THR A 25 37.49 31.44 3.74
C THR A 25 38.38 30.26 4.16
N ASN A 26 38.17 29.68 5.35
CA ASN A 26 39.02 28.62 5.88
C ASN A 26 38.49 27.22 5.55
N GLU A 27 38.93 26.68 4.41
CA GLU A 27 38.52 25.34 3.94
C GLU A 27 38.88 24.20 4.91
N LYS A 28 39.86 24.39 5.82
CA LYS A 28 40.25 23.37 6.80
C LYS A 28 39.26 23.23 7.97
N THR A 29 38.60 24.31 8.36
CA THR A 29 37.61 24.29 9.47
C THR A 29 36.16 24.30 8.98
N LEU A 30 35.94 24.61 7.70
CA LEU A 30 34.61 24.74 7.10
C LEU A 30 33.65 23.61 7.48
N SER A 31 34.06 22.35 7.32
CA SER A 31 33.21 21.18 7.58
C SER A 31 32.70 21.08 9.02
N VAL A 32 33.45 21.60 10.00
CA VAL A 32 33.03 21.66 11.42
C VAL A 32 31.94 22.72 11.63
N HIS A 33 32.00 23.82 10.87
CA HIS A 33 31.06 24.93 11.00
C HIS A 33 29.81 24.81 10.12
N VAL A 34 29.75 23.87 9.17
CA VAL A 34 28.58 23.67 8.28
C VAL A 34 27.24 23.66 9.02
N PRO A 35 27.04 22.92 10.15
CA PRO A 35 25.75 22.92 10.84
C PRO A 35 25.33 24.30 11.37
N GLN A 36 26.28 25.08 11.88
CA GLN A 36 26.05 26.45 12.37
C GLN A 36 25.78 27.43 11.23
N ILE A 37 26.48 27.29 10.09
CA ILE A 37 26.24 28.08 8.88
C ILE A 37 24.84 27.78 8.34
N LEU A 38 24.46 26.51 8.21
CA LEU A 38 23.14 26.09 7.74
C LEU A 38 22.02 26.59 8.66
N ALA A 39 22.13 26.39 9.97
CA ALA A 39 21.16 26.90 10.94
C ALA A 39 21.00 28.43 10.85
N THR A 40 22.09 29.17 10.67
CA THR A 40 22.06 30.64 10.47
C THR A 40 21.39 31.03 9.15
N LEU A 41 21.64 30.29 8.07
CA LEU A 41 20.98 30.55 6.78
C LEU A 41 19.47 30.27 6.87
N GLU A 42 19.07 29.14 7.46
CA GLU A 42 17.68 28.67 7.51
C GLU A 42 16.84 29.47 8.51
N GLN A 43 17.35 29.79 9.71
CA GLN A 43 16.63 30.57 10.73
C GLN A 43 16.29 32.00 10.27
N TYR A 44 17.15 32.61 9.46
CA TYR A 44 17.03 34.03 9.07
C TYR A 44 16.73 34.22 7.56
N GLU A 45 16.38 33.15 6.84
CA GLU A 45 16.13 33.10 5.38
C GLU A 45 17.07 34.00 4.55
N CYS A 46 18.35 34.06 4.90
CA CYS A 46 19.23 35.14 4.46
C CYS A 46 19.34 35.28 2.93
N ILE A 47 19.39 34.16 2.20
CA ILE A 47 19.50 34.17 0.74
C ILE A 47 18.18 34.62 0.09
N ARG A 48 17.03 34.31 0.71
CA ARG A 48 15.71 34.72 0.24
C ARG A 48 15.57 36.25 0.27
N HIS A 49 15.88 36.85 1.42
CA HIS A 49 15.86 38.31 1.55
C HIS A 49 16.85 38.98 0.58
N LEU A 50 18.09 38.49 0.49
CA LEU A 50 19.10 39.01 -0.45
C LEU A 50 18.68 38.92 -1.93
N THR A 51 17.91 37.91 -2.32
CA THR A 51 17.44 37.69 -3.70
C THR A 51 16.04 38.25 -4.00
N GLN A 52 15.40 38.89 -3.01
CA GLN A 52 14.15 39.64 -3.15
C GLN A 52 14.35 41.16 -3.14
N ILE A 53 15.39 41.68 -2.47
CA ILE A 53 15.56 43.11 -2.21
C ILE A 53 15.92 43.95 -3.44
N SER A 54 16.38 43.36 -4.55
CA SER A 54 16.57 44.10 -5.81
C SER A 54 16.28 43.26 -7.07
N PRO A 55 15.45 43.75 -8.00
CA PRO A 55 15.19 43.10 -9.29
C PRO A 55 16.26 43.37 -10.37
N ALA A 56 17.28 44.20 -10.08
CA ALA A 56 18.42 44.47 -10.96
C ALA A 56 19.59 45.12 -10.18
N PRO A 57 20.80 45.20 -10.76
CA PRO A 57 21.64 44.05 -11.17
C PRO A 57 21.99 43.15 -9.95
N PRO A 58 22.67 41.99 -10.10
CA PRO A 58 23.02 41.14 -8.97
C PRO A 58 23.77 41.90 -7.87
N ASN A 59 23.22 41.90 -6.66
CA ASN A 59 23.87 42.42 -5.46
C ASN A 59 25.27 41.78 -5.34
N GLY A 60 26.33 42.59 -5.24
CA GLY A 60 27.71 42.10 -5.24
C GLY A 60 28.02 41.09 -4.13
N LEU A 61 27.24 41.07 -3.04
CA LEU A 61 27.30 40.05 -1.99
C LEU A 61 26.80 38.68 -2.49
N VAL A 62 25.71 38.68 -3.26
CA VAL A 62 25.08 37.48 -3.85
C VAL A 62 25.98 36.86 -4.91
N SER A 63 26.58 37.66 -5.79
CA SER A 63 27.59 37.18 -6.74
C SER A 63 28.81 36.58 -6.06
N LYS A 64 29.26 37.16 -4.93
CA LYS A 64 30.36 36.60 -4.11
C LYS A 64 29.96 35.26 -3.46
N TRP A 65 28.73 35.16 -2.94
CA TRP A 65 28.19 33.90 -2.42
C TRP A 65 28.17 32.80 -3.48
N PHE A 66 27.54 33.06 -4.63
CA PHE A 66 27.41 32.08 -5.71
C PHE A 66 28.76 31.67 -6.31
N ASN A 67 29.71 32.59 -6.46
CA ASN A 67 31.05 32.25 -6.96
C ASN A 67 31.88 31.44 -5.95
N ARG A 68 31.83 31.77 -4.65
CA ARG A 68 32.52 30.95 -3.63
C ARG A 68 31.90 29.55 -3.54
N LEU A 69 30.57 29.46 -3.61
CA LEU A 69 29.85 28.20 -3.64
C LEU A 69 30.24 27.31 -4.84
N CYS A 70 30.40 27.89 -6.04
CA CYS A 70 30.92 27.15 -7.19
C CYS A 70 32.36 26.64 -6.96
N SER A 71 33.21 27.46 -6.33
CA SER A 71 34.58 27.08 -5.96
C SER A 71 34.62 25.94 -4.93
N LEU A 72 33.72 25.90 -3.96
CA LEU A 72 33.63 24.81 -2.97
C LEU A 72 33.20 23.48 -3.62
N LEU A 73 32.19 23.52 -4.50
CA LEU A 73 31.76 22.35 -5.28
C LEU A 73 32.89 21.81 -6.19
N GLN A 74 33.71 22.68 -6.75
CA GLN A 74 34.86 22.29 -7.58
C GLN A 74 36.07 21.78 -6.79
N SER A 75 36.05 21.81 -5.45
CA SER A 75 37.21 21.40 -4.64
C SER A 75 37.55 19.92 -4.81
N LYS A 76 38.86 19.63 -4.71
CA LYS A 76 39.38 18.25 -4.67
C LYS A 76 39.16 17.60 -3.29
N ALA A 77 39.10 18.38 -2.22
CA ALA A 77 38.91 17.88 -0.86
C ALA A 77 37.45 17.46 -0.61
N GLU A 78 37.23 16.24 -0.15
CA GLU A 78 35.91 15.63 -0.02
C GLU A 78 35.01 16.40 0.95
N SER A 79 35.52 16.74 2.14
CA SER A 79 34.80 17.52 3.17
C SER A 79 34.42 18.92 2.71
N VAL A 80 35.26 19.57 1.90
CA VAL A 80 35.00 20.88 1.30
C VAL A 80 33.91 20.77 0.22
N SER A 81 33.98 19.73 -0.61
CA SER A 81 32.95 19.47 -1.63
C SER A 81 31.59 19.14 -1.01
N TRP A 82 31.56 18.35 0.06
CA TRP A 82 30.35 18.06 0.86
C TRP A 82 29.72 19.33 1.44
N SER A 83 30.56 20.17 2.05
CA SER A 83 30.16 21.49 2.55
C SER A 83 29.55 22.34 1.44
N GLY A 84 30.17 22.34 0.24
CA GLY A 84 29.64 23.00 -0.96
C GLY A 84 28.29 22.46 -1.42
N ILE A 85 28.07 21.14 -1.39
CA ILE A 85 26.78 20.51 -1.74
C ILE A 85 25.69 20.94 -0.76
N LEU A 86 25.91 20.84 0.54
CA LEU A 86 24.89 21.21 1.54
C LEU A 86 24.55 22.70 1.50
N LEU A 87 25.56 23.57 1.32
CA LEU A 87 25.34 25.01 1.13
C LEU A 87 24.60 25.32 -0.18
N LEU A 88 24.80 24.54 -1.25
CA LEU A 88 23.96 24.62 -2.45
C LEU A 88 22.53 24.15 -2.18
N GLN A 89 22.34 23.05 -1.45
CA GLN A 89 21.02 22.55 -1.09
C GLN A 89 20.20 23.63 -0.34
N ALA A 90 20.78 24.25 0.68
CA ALA A 90 20.17 25.37 1.41
C ALA A 90 20.00 26.63 0.55
N THR A 91 20.97 26.96 -0.30
CA THR A 91 20.87 28.09 -1.26
C THR A 91 19.67 27.88 -2.19
N VAL A 92 19.55 26.71 -2.84
CA VAL A 92 18.43 26.36 -3.73
C VAL A 92 17.08 26.34 -2.99
N ARG A 93 17.04 26.02 -1.69
CA ARG A 93 15.82 26.17 -0.86
C ARG A 93 15.37 27.64 -0.72
N GLN A 94 16.28 28.61 -0.78
CA GLN A 94 15.97 30.02 -0.45
C GLN A 94 16.02 31.00 -1.64
N THR A 95 16.83 30.73 -2.67
CA THR A 95 17.00 31.60 -3.84
C THR A 95 15.68 31.80 -4.61
N SER A 96 15.41 33.05 -4.99
CA SER A 96 14.25 33.39 -5.83
C SER A 96 14.38 32.86 -7.26
N LEU A 97 13.23 32.67 -7.93
CA LEU A 97 13.15 31.92 -9.20
C LEU A 97 13.95 32.54 -10.36
N THR A 98 14.20 33.85 -10.33
CA THR A 98 15.03 34.56 -11.33
C THR A 98 16.50 34.18 -11.19
N TYR A 99 17.10 34.37 -10.02
CA TYR A 99 18.49 33.97 -9.77
C TYR A 99 18.69 32.45 -9.87
N LEU A 100 17.64 31.65 -9.61
CA LEU A 100 17.69 30.21 -9.86
C LEU A 100 17.80 29.91 -11.37
N SER A 101 17.07 30.58 -12.26
CA SER A 101 17.16 30.33 -13.70
C SER A 101 18.53 30.71 -14.27
N GLU A 102 19.09 31.85 -13.85
CA GLU A 102 20.42 32.31 -14.26
C GLU A 102 21.56 31.35 -13.91
N HIS A 103 21.39 30.51 -12.89
CA HIS A 103 22.45 29.61 -12.39
C HIS A 103 22.11 28.13 -12.45
N LEU A 104 20.88 27.76 -12.85
CA LEU A 104 20.38 26.40 -12.98
C LEU A 104 21.36 25.48 -13.74
N VAL A 105 21.74 25.88 -14.95
CA VAL A 105 22.63 25.10 -15.83
C VAL A 105 24.04 24.98 -15.24
N LYS A 106 24.54 26.04 -14.57
CA LYS A 106 25.88 26.05 -13.94
C LYS A 106 25.92 25.12 -12.73
N TRP A 107 25.03 25.31 -11.75
CA TRP A 107 24.99 24.49 -10.54
C TRP A 107 24.62 23.03 -10.84
N GLY A 108 23.66 22.80 -11.74
CA GLY A 108 23.26 21.45 -12.16
C GLY A 108 24.41 20.65 -12.78
N ASN A 109 25.17 21.24 -13.72
CA ASN A 109 26.33 20.56 -14.30
C ASN A 109 27.47 20.38 -13.29
N LEU A 110 27.67 21.28 -12.32
CA LEU A 110 28.68 21.10 -11.26
C LEU A 110 28.35 19.90 -10.37
N VAL A 111 27.12 19.79 -9.85
CA VAL A 111 26.72 18.66 -8.98
C VAL A 111 26.67 17.35 -9.77
N LEU A 112 26.23 17.39 -11.03
CA LEU A 112 26.29 16.24 -11.95
C LEU A 112 27.73 15.77 -12.20
N GLY A 113 28.71 16.69 -12.22
CA GLY A 113 30.13 16.36 -12.25
C GLY A 113 30.60 15.60 -11.00
N LEU A 114 30.01 15.86 -9.83
CA LEU A 114 30.32 15.14 -8.59
C LEU A 114 29.82 13.69 -8.62
N LEU A 115 28.67 13.42 -9.26
CA LEU A 115 28.16 12.05 -9.46
C LEU A 115 29.06 11.16 -10.35
N ASN A 116 30.06 11.75 -11.00
CA ASN A 116 31.05 11.05 -11.83
C ASN A 116 32.44 10.95 -11.18
N ARG A 117 32.62 11.47 -9.97
CA ARG A 117 33.86 11.35 -9.20
C ARG A 117 33.77 10.16 -8.22
N PRO A 118 34.88 9.45 -7.94
CA PRO A 118 34.95 8.60 -6.76
C PRO A 118 34.86 9.50 -5.52
N LEU A 119 33.73 9.42 -4.82
CA LEU A 119 33.43 10.19 -3.61
C LEU A 119 32.75 9.27 -2.59
N PRO A 120 32.81 9.58 -1.28
CA PRO A 120 32.08 8.85 -0.26
C PRO A 120 30.57 8.81 -0.50
N VAL A 121 29.91 7.75 -0.03
CA VAL A 121 28.45 7.54 -0.13
C VAL A 121 27.67 8.78 0.31
N HIS A 122 28.03 9.39 1.45
CA HIS A 122 27.35 10.58 1.96
C HIS A 122 27.46 11.83 1.06
N ASN A 123 28.55 11.96 0.27
CA ASN A 123 28.67 13.03 -0.74
C ASN A 123 27.77 12.77 -1.95
N LEU A 124 27.72 11.50 -2.39
CA LEU A 124 26.90 11.11 -3.54
C LEU A 124 25.41 11.18 -3.22
N THR A 125 24.97 10.75 -2.04
CA THR A 125 23.60 10.96 -1.53
C THR A 125 23.22 12.44 -1.52
N ALA A 126 24.03 13.30 -0.89
CA ALA A 126 23.75 14.74 -0.84
C ALA A 126 23.70 15.40 -2.23
N ALA A 127 24.52 14.93 -3.18
CA ALA A 127 24.50 15.40 -4.56
C ALA A 127 23.23 14.97 -5.32
N VAL A 128 22.80 13.71 -5.15
CA VAL A 128 21.54 13.17 -5.69
C VAL A 128 20.32 13.89 -5.10
N GLU A 129 20.30 14.15 -3.79
CA GLU A 129 19.23 14.95 -3.16
C GLU A 129 19.19 16.38 -3.70
N THR A 130 20.36 17.01 -3.89
CA THR A 130 20.46 18.40 -4.35
C THR A 130 19.98 18.55 -5.80
N LEU A 131 20.31 17.59 -6.67
CA LEU A 131 19.74 17.54 -8.02
C LEU A 131 18.24 17.23 -8.01
N SER A 132 17.77 16.33 -7.15
CA SER A 132 16.34 16.06 -6.96
C SER A 132 15.55 17.29 -6.45
N LEU A 133 16.17 18.10 -5.58
CA LEU A 133 15.61 19.38 -5.14
C LEU A 133 15.53 20.39 -6.29
N ILE A 134 16.54 20.48 -7.15
CA ILE A 134 16.55 21.34 -8.34
C ILE A 134 15.45 20.90 -9.33
N VAL A 135 15.32 19.58 -9.58
CA VAL A 135 14.23 18.98 -10.36
C VAL A 135 12.86 19.37 -9.77
N LYS A 136 12.66 19.19 -8.46
CA LYS A 136 11.40 19.55 -7.77
C LYS A 136 11.10 21.06 -7.79
N ARG A 137 12.13 21.91 -7.77
CA ARG A 137 11.99 23.39 -7.82
C ARG A 137 11.59 23.92 -9.20
N THR A 138 11.83 23.17 -10.27
CA THR A 138 11.66 23.66 -11.65
C THR A 138 10.37 23.17 -12.32
N VAL A 139 9.61 22.28 -11.66
CA VAL A 139 8.37 21.66 -12.20
C VAL A 139 7.33 22.69 -12.66
N ASN A 140 7.16 23.81 -11.95
CA ASN A 140 6.10 24.79 -12.25
C ASN A 140 6.55 25.96 -13.15
N HIS A 141 7.72 25.88 -13.80
CA HIS A 141 8.35 27.04 -14.46
C HIS A 141 8.85 26.73 -15.89
N PRO A 142 8.01 26.90 -16.94
CA PRO A 142 8.27 26.43 -18.32
C PRO A 142 9.50 27.00 -19.07
N GLN A 143 10.21 27.99 -18.51
CA GLN A 143 11.52 28.40 -19.00
C GLN A 143 12.58 27.45 -18.42
N MET A 144 12.75 27.44 -17.09
CA MET A 144 13.67 26.53 -16.39
C MET A 144 13.44 25.05 -16.69
N GLN A 145 12.20 24.61 -16.95
CA GLN A 145 11.93 23.25 -17.44
C GLN A 145 12.73 22.91 -18.70
N ARG A 146 12.78 23.81 -19.70
CA ARG A 146 13.47 23.57 -20.97
C ARG A 146 14.98 23.49 -20.76
N ASP A 147 15.53 24.37 -19.94
CA ASP A 147 16.97 24.38 -19.64
C ASP A 147 17.39 23.13 -18.86
N LEU A 148 16.59 22.68 -17.88
CA LEU A 148 16.81 21.45 -17.14
C LEU A 148 16.75 20.22 -18.06
N VAL A 149 15.65 20.07 -18.80
CA VAL A 149 15.38 18.92 -19.68
C VAL A 149 16.42 18.79 -20.79
N THR A 150 16.93 19.91 -21.31
CA THR A 150 17.94 19.90 -22.38
C THR A 150 19.35 19.64 -21.84
N ASN A 151 19.76 20.29 -20.75
CA ASN A 151 21.18 20.35 -20.36
C ASN A 151 21.60 19.37 -19.25
N ILE A 152 20.67 19.04 -18.35
CA ILE A 152 20.96 18.33 -17.08
C ILE A 152 20.26 16.98 -17.03
N LEU A 153 18.94 16.96 -17.25
CA LEU A 153 18.07 15.82 -16.91
C LEU A 153 18.44 14.48 -17.59
N PRO A 154 18.82 14.43 -18.89
CA PRO A 154 19.16 13.16 -19.54
C PRO A 154 20.42 12.54 -18.94
N LYS A 155 21.44 13.38 -18.70
CA LYS A 155 22.71 12.98 -18.07
C LYS A 155 22.50 12.58 -16.60
N TYR A 156 21.61 13.28 -15.90
CA TYR A 156 21.23 12.94 -14.52
C TYR A 156 20.58 11.56 -14.45
N ASN A 157 19.56 11.30 -15.29
CA ASN A 157 18.87 10.01 -15.31
C ASN A 157 19.81 8.85 -15.71
N GLN A 158 20.75 9.09 -16.63
CA GLN A 158 21.80 8.14 -16.97
C GLN A 158 22.78 7.91 -15.80
N ALA A 159 23.15 8.94 -15.04
CA ALA A 159 24.00 8.83 -13.86
C ALA A 159 23.29 8.07 -12.72
N LEU A 160 21.99 8.30 -12.50
CA LEU A 160 21.19 7.53 -11.55
C LEU A 160 21.17 6.04 -11.93
N LEU A 161 20.87 5.70 -13.19
CA LEU A 161 20.88 4.31 -13.68
C LEU A 161 22.22 3.61 -13.49
N ARG A 162 23.35 4.33 -13.63
CA ARG A 162 24.68 3.78 -13.31
C ARG A 162 24.85 3.59 -11.80
N LEU A 163 24.47 4.56 -10.98
CA LEU A 163 24.65 4.48 -9.52
C LEU A 163 23.85 3.31 -8.90
N VAL A 164 22.64 3.00 -9.40
CA VAL A 164 21.91 1.78 -8.98
C VAL A 164 22.68 0.49 -9.30
N ALA A 165 23.39 0.46 -10.43
CA ALA A 165 24.13 -0.73 -10.88
C ALA A 165 25.48 -0.91 -10.17
N ASP A 166 26.21 0.18 -9.97
CA ASP A 166 27.61 0.17 -9.52
C ASP A 166 27.77 0.29 -8.00
N ARG A 167 26.72 0.74 -7.26
CA ARG A 167 26.81 1.16 -5.84
C ARG A 167 25.57 0.78 -5.04
N GLY A 168 25.53 -0.44 -4.51
CA GLY A 168 24.43 -0.95 -3.66
C GLY A 168 24.08 -0.03 -2.47
N ASP A 169 25.07 0.60 -1.85
CA ASP A 169 24.87 1.53 -0.71
C ASP A 169 24.06 2.78 -1.07
N LEU A 170 23.94 3.10 -2.37
CA LEU A 170 23.21 4.26 -2.88
C LEU A 170 21.83 3.90 -3.45
N THR A 171 21.43 2.62 -3.43
CA THR A 171 20.22 2.16 -4.12
C THR A 171 18.94 2.88 -3.65
N GLU A 172 18.68 3.03 -2.34
CA GLU A 172 17.49 3.76 -1.87
C GLU A 172 17.48 5.23 -2.31
N PRO A 173 18.49 6.08 -1.98
CA PRO A 173 18.49 7.49 -2.39
C PRO A 173 18.36 7.69 -3.90
N VAL A 174 18.97 6.80 -4.69
CA VAL A 174 18.93 6.87 -6.16
C VAL A 174 17.56 6.43 -6.71
N LEU A 175 16.93 5.38 -6.16
CA LEU A 175 15.56 5.01 -6.54
C LEU A 175 14.55 6.11 -6.19
N VAL A 176 14.66 6.74 -5.01
CA VAL A 176 13.84 7.92 -4.63
C VAL A 176 14.02 9.05 -5.64
N ALA A 177 15.25 9.35 -6.05
CA ALA A 177 15.56 10.36 -7.06
C ALA A 177 15.02 10.01 -8.46
N MET A 178 15.05 8.74 -8.84
CA MET A 178 14.46 8.26 -10.10
C MET A 178 12.93 8.44 -10.08
N THR A 179 12.26 8.00 -9.01
CA THR A 179 10.81 8.24 -8.79
C THR A 179 10.46 9.72 -8.83
N ALA A 180 11.27 10.59 -8.21
CA ALA A 180 11.09 12.04 -8.26
C ALA A 180 11.27 12.62 -9.69
N SER A 181 12.23 12.12 -10.48
CA SER A 181 12.38 12.56 -11.87
C SER A 181 11.28 12.02 -12.79
N ILE A 182 10.79 10.80 -12.57
CA ILE A 182 9.72 10.18 -13.36
C ILE A 182 8.42 10.95 -13.16
N THR A 183 8.06 11.24 -11.91
CA THR A 183 6.83 11.98 -11.56
C THR A 183 6.89 13.45 -11.96
N ALA A 184 8.05 14.10 -11.88
CA ALA A 184 8.22 15.49 -12.28
C ALA A 184 8.28 15.70 -13.81
N TYR A 185 8.92 14.79 -14.55
CA TYR A 185 9.23 14.96 -15.98
C TYR A 185 9.01 13.68 -16.81
N PRO A 186 7.81 13.09 -16.81
CA PRO A 186 7.54 11.77 -17.41
C PRO A 186 7.92 11.70 -18.91
N ASN A 187 7.61 12.74 -19.68
CA ASN A 187 7.94 12.83 -21.11
C ASN A 187 9.45 12.78 -21.38
N ALA A 188 10.27 13.39 -20.51
CA ALA A 188 11.73 13.43 -20.67
C ALA A 188 12.42 12.16 -20.11
N TYR A 189 11.74 11.42 -19.24
CA TYR A 189 12.23 10.16 -18.70
C TYR A 189 12.07 8.98 -19.69
N ARG A 190 11.13 9.07 -20.64
CA ARG A 190 10.78 8.03 -21.63
C ARG A 190 11.96 7.18 -22.17
N PRO A 191 13.09 7.75 -22.64
CA PRO A 191 14.19 6.95 -23.20
C PRO A 191 14.87 5.98 -22.21
N MET A 192 14.65 6.18 -20.91
CA MET A 192 15.25 5.38 -19.83
C MET A 192 14.28 4.36 -19.21
N VAL A 193 13.00 4.38 -19.58
CA VAL A 193 11.92 3.59 -18.95
C VAL A 193 12.24 2.11 -18.89
N GLU A 194 12.61 1.50 -20.02
CA GLU A 194 12.94 0.06 -20.09
C GLU A 194 14.13 -0.29 -19.17
N LYS A 195 15.18 0.54 -19.18
CA LYS A 195 16.37 0.32 -18.35
C LYS A 195 16.06 0.46 -16.86
N THR A 196 15.13 1.35 -16.50
CA THR A 196 14.66 1.49 -15.11
C THR A 196 13.73 0.33 -14.71
N PHE A 197 12.84 -0.11 -15.60
CA PHE A 197 11.95 -1.26 -15.41
C PHE A 197 12.75 -2.53 -15.10
N GLN A 198 13.72 -2.87 -15.96
CA GLN A 198 14.62 -4.02 -15.75
C GLN A 198 15.42 -3.91 -14.44
N ARG A 199 15.88 -2.71 -14.06
CA ARG A 199 16.55 -2.50 -12.76
C ARG A 199 15.61 -2.64 -11.56
N CYS A 200 14.34 -2.25 -11.68
CA CYS A 200 13.36 -2.44 -10.61
C CYS A 200 13.02 -3.92 -10.39
N ILE A 201 12.91 -4.71 -11.47
CA ILE A 201 12.59 -6.14 -11.42
C ILE A 201 13.63 -6.94 -10.63
N VAL A 202 14.92 -6.62 -10.75
CA VAL A 202 15.99 -7.30 -9.98
C VAL A 202 15.74 -7.25 -8.47
N PHE A 203 15.30 -6.09 -7.95
CA PHE A 203 14.98 -5.94 -6.53
C PHE A 203 13.72 -6.71 -6.09
N LEU A 204 12.87 -7.15 -7.03
CA LEU A 204 11.71 -8.01 -6.77
C LEU A 204 12.05 -9.51 -6.88
N GLY A 205 13.28 -9.86 -7.29
CA GLY A 205 13.73 -11.24 -7.52
C GLY A 205 13.82 -12.15 -6.28
N GLY A 206 13.51 -11.64 -5.08
CA GLY A 206 13.52 -12.39 -3.82
C GLY A 206 14.86 -12.41 -3.07
N GLU A 207 15.87 -11.69 -3.55
CA GLU A 207 17.18 -11.55 -2.87
C GLU A 207 17.14 -10.56 -1.68
N TYR A 208 16.07 -9.77 -1.58
CA TYR A 208 15.84 -8.79 -0.53
C TYR A 208 14.53 -9.13 0.19
N SER A 209 14.51 -8.99 1.52
CA SER A 209 13.27 -9.03 2.29
C SER A 209 12.28 -7.97 1.78
N ALA A 210 10.99 -8.31 1.73
CA ALA A 210 9.94 -7.37 1.32
C ALA A 210 9.71 -6.21 2.31
N THR A 211 10.32 -6.24 3.50
CA THR A 211 10.39 -5.09 4.43
C THR A 211 11.60 -4.18 4.19
N SER A 212 12.52 -4.56 3.29
CA SER A 212 13.68 -3.74 2.93
C SER A 212 13.25 -2.43 2.26
N PRO A 213 13.82 -1.27 2.63
CA PRO A 213 13.51 -0.01 1.97
C PRO A 213 13.81 -0.07 0.46
N THR A 214 14.82 -0.82 0.03
CA THR A 214 15.14 -1.05 -1.39
C THR A 214 13.94 -1.62 -2.17
N VAL A 215 13.24 -2.61 -1.62
CA VAL A 215 12.06 -3.21 -2.28
C VAL A 215 10.90 -2.22 -2.33
N ILE A 216 10.71 -1.44 -1.27
CA ILE A 216 9.69 -0.38 -1.21
C ILE A 216 9.98 0.72 -2.24
N ARG A 217 11.23 1.19 -2.36
CA ARG A 217 11.62 2.20 -3.37
C ARG A 217 11.56 1.67 -4.79
N ALA A 218 11.93 0.41 -5.02
CA ALA A 218 11.78 -0.23 -6.33
C ALA A 218 10.30 -0.33 -6.73
N SER A 219 9.42 -0.65 -5.77
CA SER A 219 7.96 -0.66 -5.93
C SER A 219 7.41 0.74 -6.27
N GLU A 220 7.83 1.78 -5.53
CA GLU A 220 7.46 3.18 -5.80
C GLU A 220 7.93 3.62 -7.20
N CYS A 221 9.14 3.24 -7.60
CA CYS A 221 9.71 3.58 -8.90
C CYS A 221 8.98 2.88 -10.05
N LEU A 222 8.71 1.58 -9.90
CA LEU A 222 7.95 0.78 -10.87
C LEU A 222 6.53 1.33 -11.07
N ALA A 223 5.84 1.68 -9.99
CA ALA A 223 4.51 2.28 -10.07
C ALA A 223 4.54 3.67 -10.77
N ALA A 224 5.57 4.48 -10.50
CA ALA A 224 5.74 5.78 -11.15
C ALA A 224 5.99 5.67 -12.67
N LEU A 225 6.69 4.62 -13.15
CA LEU A 225 6.98 4.42 -14.58
C LEU A 225 5.72 4.40 -15.45
N CYS A 226 4.57 3.95 -14.92
CA CYS A 226 3.27 3.98 -15.62
C CYS A 226 2.94 5.37 -16.19
N GLY A 227 3.28 6.44 -15.45
CA GLY A 227 3.04 7.82 -15.85
C GLY A 227 3.86 8.32 -17.04
N THR A 228 4.89 7.57 -17.48
CA THR A 228 5.74 7.97 -18.62
C THR A 228 5.10 7.70 -19.99
N GLY A 229 4.06 6.84 -20.03
CA GLY A 229 3.30 6.36 -21.20
C GLY A 229 3.76 6.86 -22.57
N SER A 230 4.53 6.03 -23.28
CA SER A 230 4.88 6.24 -24.69
C SER A 230 4.02 5.34 -25.58
N ARG A 231 3.63 5.79 -26.78
CA ARG A 231 3.04 4.89 -27.77
C ARG A 231 4.16 4.02 -28.33
N SER A 232 4.21 2.75 -27.93
CA SER A 232 5.04 1.76 -28.62
C SER A 232 4.44 1.50 -30.01
N PRO A 233 5.24 1.34 -31.07
CA PRO A 233 4.73 0.95 -32.39
C PRO A 233 4.09 -0.45 -32.39
N GLN A 234 4.31 -1.27 -31.36
CA GLN A 234 3.66 -2.58 -31.20
C GLN A 234 2.28 -2.49 -30.54
N THR A 235 1.95 -1.39 -29.84
CA THR A 235 0.71 -1.31 -29.05
C THR A 235 -0.43 -0.71 -29.87
N ASN A 236 -1.15 -1.58 -30.59
CA ASN A 236 -2.35 -1.28 -31.38
C ASN A 236 -3.56 -0.89 -30.52
N LEU A 237 -3.45 0.18 -29.73
CA LEU A 237 -4.55 0.67 -28.88
C LEU A 237 -5.71 1.22 -29.72
N PRO A 238 -6.97 0.85 -29.40
CA PRO A 238 -8.15 1.51 -29.94
C PRO A 238 -8.15 3.02 -29.64
N HIS A 239 -8.75 3.79 -30.54
CA HIS A 239 -8.92 5.23 -30.36
C HIS A 239 -9.68 5.54 -29.06
N GLY A 240 -9.10 6.40 -28.21
CA GLY A 240 -9.66 6.79 -26.92
C GLY A 240 -9.09 6.05 -25.70
N VAL A 241 -8.34 4.94 -25.88
CA VAL A 241 -7.66 4.28 -24.75
C VAL A 241 -6.41 5.07 -24.35
N SER A 242 -6.25 5.34 -23.05
CA SER A 242 -5.05 6.00 -22.53
C SER A 242 -3.87 5.04 -22.43
N VAL A 243 -2.77 5.41 -23.07
CA VAL A 243 -1.48 4.70 -23.02
C VAL A 243 -1.02 4.48 -21.58
N VAL A 244 -1.17 5.47 -20.70
CA VAL A 244 -0.79 5.40 -19.28
C VAL A 244 -1.64 4.38 -18.52
N ALA A 245 -2.95 4.33 -18.80
CA ALA A 245 -3.86 3.38 -18.17
C ALA A 245 -3.58 1.94 -18.62
N GLU A 246 -3.14 1.76 -19.87
CA GLU A 246 -2.79 0.45 -20.40
C GLU A 246 -1.42 -0.05 -19.89
N HIS A 247 -0.42 0.82 -19.75
CA HIS A 247 0.85 0.44 -19.08
C HIS A 247 0.61 0.05 -17.61
N TRP A 248 -0.25 0.80 -16.90
CA TRP A 248 -0.66 0.43 -15.54
C TRP A 248 -1.35 -0.95 -15.50
N ARG A 249 -2.26 -1.22 -16.45
CA ARG A 249 -2.94 -2.52 -16.58
C ARG A 249 -1.95 -3.65 -16.85
N GLN A 250 -1.00 -3.43 -17.76
CA GLN A 250 0.03 -4.39 -18.12
C GLN A 250 0.92 -4.73 -16.91
N TYR A 251 1.44 -3.75 -16.18
CA TYR A 251 2.27 -4.00 -14.99
C TYR A 251 1.48 -4.69 -13.88
N CYS A 252 0.20 -4.34 -13.70
CA CYS A 252 -0.70 -4.99 -12.74
C CYS A 252 -0.88 -6.49 -13.08
N LEU A 253 -1.12 -6.82 -14.35
CA LEU A 253 -1.24 -8.21 -14.80
C LEU A 253 0.08 -8.98 -14.75
N GLN A 254 1.20 -8.37 -15.15
CA GLN A 254 2.53 -8.97 -15.03
C GLN A 254 2.89 -9.30 -13.58
N LEU A 255 2.53 -8.44 -12.62
CA LEU A 255 2.71 -8.72 -11.18
C LEU A 255 1.82 -9.88 -10.70
N VAL A 256 0.54 -9.92 -11.10
CA VAL A 256 -0.38 -11.03 -10.76
C VAL A 256 0.09 -12.36 -11.34
N GLY A 257 0.48 -12.38 -12.62
CA GLY A 257 1.02 -13.58 -13.27
C GLY A 257 2.33 -14.04 -12.64
N SER A 258 3.24 -13.12 -12.31
CA SER A 258 4.50 -13.46 -11.60
C SER A 258 4.25 -14.02 -10.20
N ILE A 259 3.22 -13.55 -9.49
CA ILE A 259 2.81 -14.09 -8.19
C ILE A 259 2.28 -15.51 -8.37
N HIS A 260 1.45 -15.76 -9.39
CA HIS A 260 0.99 -17.12 -9.70
C HIS A 260 2.11 -18.07 -10.10
N GLU A 261 3.04 -17.63 -10.97
CA GLU A 261 4.21 -18.41 -11.40
C GLU A 261 5.14 -18.75 -10.22
N THR A 262 5.38 -17.78 -9.32
CA THR A 262 6.21 -18.01 -8.13
C THR A 262 5.50 -18.89 -7.09
N LEU A 263 4.17 -18.79 -6.97
CA LEU A 263 3.37 -19.71 -6.15
C LEU A 263 3.37 -21.14 -6.74
N ASP A 264 3.31 -21.28 -8.06
CA ASP A 264 3.37 -22.59 -8.73
C ASP A 264 4.70 -23.32 -8.42
N GLN A 265 5.82 -22.60 -8.38
CA GLN A 265 7.14 -23.13 -7.98
C GLN A 265 7.27 -23.43 -6.48
N LEU A 266 6.45 -22.80 -5.63
CA LEU A 266 6.50 -22.94 -4.17
C LEU A 266 5.46 -23.94 -3.61
N LEU A 267 4.45 -24.26 -4.41
CA LEU A 267 3.36 -25.18 -4.08
C LEU A 267 3.39 -26.46 -4.94
N GLU A 268 4.52 -26.75 -5.61
CA GLU A 268 4.69 -27.91 -6.50
C GLU A 268 4.37 -29.27 -5.84
N THR A 269 4.51 -29.38 -4.51
CA THR A 269 4.19 -30.58 -3.73
C THR A 269 2.76 -30.60 -3.16
N VAL A 270 1.95 -29.57 -3.43
CA VAL A 270 0.59 -29.39 -2.89
C VAL A 270 -0.44 -29.62 -3.98
N ASP A 271 -1.46 -30.43 -3.70
CA ASP A 271 -2.62 -30.53 -4.60
C ASP A 271 -3.50 -29.26 -4.48
N GLU A 272 -3.59 -28.46 -5.55
CA GLU A 272 -4.30 -27.18 -5.57
C GLU A 272 -5.62 -27.26 -6.38
N PRO A 273 -6.78 -26.88 -5.81
CA PRO A 273 -8.07 -26.92 -6.51
C PRO A 273 -8.26 -25.79 -7.56
N TYR A 274 -7.21 -25.03 -7.88
CA TYR A 274 -7.26 -23.85 -8.75
C TYR A 274 -6.74 -24.15 -10.16
N ALA A 275 -7.63 -24.57 -11.07
CA ALA A 275 -7.30 -24.79 -12.48
C ALA A 275 -7.00 -23.46 -13.22
N ASP A 276 -7.90 -22.47 -13.13
CA ASP A 276 -7.83 -21.22 -13.90
C ASP A 276 -6.85 -20.20 -13.29
N LYS A 277 -5.55 -20.45 -13.45
CA LYS A 277 -4.46 -19.56 -13.01
C LYS A 277 -4.09 -18.56 -14.11
N TYR A 278 -4.16 -17.25 -13.84
CA TYR A 278 -3.75 -16.22 -14.81
C TYR A 278 -2.23 -16.27 -15.05
N ARG A 279 -1.80 -16.53 -16.29
CA ARG A 279 -0.38 -16.71 -16.66
C ARG A 279 0.05 -15.94 -17.92
N ASP A 280 -0.85 -15.30 -18.66
CA ASP A 280 -0.58 -14.74 -20.01
C ASP A 280 0.57 -13.72 -20.05
N THR A 281 0.83 -13.03 -18.93
CA THR A 281 1.95 -12.09 -18.79
C THR A 281 2.59 -12.22 -17.41
N THR A 282 3.90 -12.39 -17.38
CA THR A 282 4.72 -12.37 -16.14
C THR A 282 5.92 -11.43 -16.32
N LEU A 283 6.75 -11.28 -15.27
CA LEU A 283 7.98 -10.49 -15.29
C LEU A 283 9.19 -11.40 -15.52
N PRO A 284 10.23 -10.94 -16.26
CA PRO A 284 11.47 -11.69 -16.45
C PRO A 284 12.29 -11.74 -15.16
N LEU A 285 11.93 -12.66 -14.27
CA LEU A 285 12.55 -12.86 -12.96
C LEU A 285 13.65 -13.93 -13.03
N SER A 286 14.73 -13.75 -12.28
CA SER A 286 15.85 -14.70 -12.22
C SER A 286 15.40 -16.10 -11.81
N SER A 287 16.00 -17.15 -12.37
CA SER A 287 15.78 -18.52 -11.90
C SER A 287 16.22 -18.71 -10.43
N VAL A 288 15.67 -19.74 -9.80
CA VAL A 288 15.94 -20.13 -8.41
C VAL A 288 16.66 -21.49 -8.38
N SER A 289 17.31 -21.82 -7.27
CA SER A 289 17.90 -23.16 -7.05
C SER A 289 16.83 -24.25 -7.14
N PRO A 290 17.15 -25.47 -7.61
CA PRO A 290 16.26 -26.63 -7.48
C PRO A 290 16.22 -27.20 -6.06
N ASP A 291 17.17 -26.84 -5.18
CA ASP A 291 17.14 -27.23 -3.77
C ASP A 291 16.08 -26.41 -3.01
N TYR A 292 15.04 -27.08 -2.49
CA TYR A 292 13.93 -26.47 -1.78
C TYR A 292 14.35 -25.67 -0.54
N LEU A 293 15.43 -26.07 0.15
CA LEU A 293 15.93 -25.36 1.35
C LEU A 293 16.47 -23.96 1.00
N ALA A 294 17.15 -23.84 -0.14
CA ALA A 294 17.60 -22.56 -0.68
C ALA A 294 16.50 -21.82 -1.49
N ALA A 295 15.59 -22.56 -2.12
CA ALA A 295 14.58 -22.00 -3.02
C ALA A 295 13.43 -21.35 -2.25
N TYR A 296 12.82 -22.06 -1.30
CA TYR A 296 11.55 -21.64 -0.70
C TYR A 296 11.63 -20.28 0.03
N PRO A 297 12.70 -19.94 0.78
CA PRO A 297 12.85 -18.60 1.36
C PRO A 297 12.96 -17.49 0.29
N ARG A 298 13.60 -17.75 -0.86
CA ARG A 298 13.75 -16.80 -1.97
C ARG A 298 12.44 -16.65 -2.76
N LEU A 299 11.71 -17.75 -2.98
CA LEU A 299 10.38 -17.74 -3.60
C LEU A 299 9.38 -16.98 -2.72
N LEU A 300 9.35 -17.24 -1.41
CA LEU A 300 8.51 -16.48 -0.47
C LEU A 300 8.85 -14.98 -0.50
N SER A 301 10.13 -14.63 -0.37
CA SER A 301 10.60 -13.23 -0.41
C SER A 301 10.21 -12.54 -1.74
N ARG A 302 10.27 -13.28 -2.86
CA ARG A 302 9.81 -12.84 -4.18
C ARG A 302 8.30 -12.59 -4.22
N ILE A 303 7.46 -13.51 -3.73
CA ILE A 303 6.00 -13.32 -3.68
C ILE A 303 5.66 -12.11 -2.79
N GLN A 304 6.29 -11.98 -1.62
CA GLN A 304 6.10 -10.83 -0.73
C GLN A 304 6.53 -9.50 -1.39
N ALA A 305 7.63 -9.49 -2.15
CA ALA A 305 8.12 -8.32 -2.87
C ALA A 305 7.22 -7.93 -4.05
N LEU A 306 6.79 -8.89 -4.87
CA LEU A 306 5.83 -8.70 -5.97
C LEU A 306 4.48 -8.19 -5.45
N ALA A 307 3.98 -8.75 -4.35
CA ALA A 307 2.77 -8.27 -3.69
C ALA A 307 2.95 -6.87 -3.06
N CYS A 308 4.16 -6.52 -2.61
CA CYS A 308 4.47 -5.15 -2.21
C CYS A 308 4.41 -4.18 -3.41
N ALA A 309 5.00 -4.55 -4.55
CA ALA A 309 4.93 -3.78 -5.78
C ALA A 309 3.48 -3.62 -6.28
N LEU A 310 2.67 -4.67 -6.20
CA LEU A 310 1.24 -4.64 -6.54
C LEU A 310 0.46 -3.70 -5.62
N VAL A 311 0.64 -3.78 -4.29
CA VAL A 311 -0.02 -2.88 -3.34
C VAL A 311 0.40 -1.42 -3.56
N THR A 312 1.67 -1.15 -3.87
CA THR A 312 2.13 0.20 -4.22
C THR A 312 1.52 0.68 -5.54
N LEU A 313 1.44 -0.19 -6.57
CA LEU A 313 0.82 0.12 -7.86
C LEU A 313 -0.68 0.43 -7.76
N LEU A 314 -1.40 -0.32 -6.90
CA LEU A 314 -2.83 -0.12 -6.60
C LEU A 314 -3.11 1.21 -5.89
N ASN A 315 -2.22 1.64 -5.00
CA ASN A 315 -2.39 2.88 -4.21
C ASN A 315 -1.69 4.11 -4.83
N THR A 316 -1.02 3.96 -5.98
CA THR A 316 -0.38 5.08 -6.69
C THR A 316 -1.39 5.85 -7.53
N HIS A 317 -1.53 7.16 -7.28
CA HIS A 317 -2.45 8.02 -8.01
C HIS A 317 -2.05 8.20 -9.49
N VAL A 318 -2.79 7.54 -10.39
CA VAL A 318 -2.70 7.75 -11.84
C VAL A 318 -3.63 8.90 -12.24
N GLY A 319 -3.12 9.90 -12.98
CA GLY A 319 -3.90 11.06 -13.44
C GLY A 319 -4.93 10.79 -14.54
N VAL A 320 -5.31 9.53 -14.76
CA VAL A 320 -6.26 9.05 -15.77
C VAL A 320 -6.96 7.80 -15.21
N PRO A 321 -8.29 7.60 -15.39
CA PRO A 321 -8.96 6.38 -14.96
C PRO A 321 -8.36 5.12 -15.60
N VAL A 322 -8.19 4.06 -14.79
CA VAL A 322 -7.63 2.76 -15.17
C VAL A 322 -8.69 1.66 -15.12
N ARG A 323 -8.54 0.61 -15.95
CA ARG A 323 -9.42 -0.56 -15.92
C ARG A 323 -8.86 -1.62 -14.96
N MET A 324 -9.40 -1.64 -13.75
CA MET A 324 -9.03 -2.58 -12.68
C MET A 324 -9.43 -4.03 -13.01
N PRO A 325 -8.51 -5.01 -13.04
CA PRO A 325 -8.83 -6.43 -13.22
C PRO A 325 -9.29 -7.07 -11.90
N VAL A 326 -10.35 -6.54 -11.28
CA VAL A 326 -10.83 -6.94 -9.93
C VAL A 326 -11.04 -8.46 -9.77
N PRO A 327 -11.64 -9.20 -10.74
CA PRO A 327 -11.81 -10.65 -10.60
C PRO A 327 -10.48 -11.41 -10.49
N LEU A 328 -9.45 -11.04 -11.27
CA LEU A 328 -8.14 -11.69 -11.23
C LEU A 328 -7.40 -11.38 -9.93
N LEU A 329 -7.50 -10.12 -9.45
CA LEU A 329 -6.93 -9.70 -8.17
C LEU A 329 -7.58 -10.45 -7.00
N LEU A 330 -8.91 -10.65 -7.03
CA LEU A 330 -9.62 -11.45 -6.01
C LEU A 330 -9.32 -12.95 -6.13
N ALA A 331 -9.16 -13.51 -7.34
CA ALA A 331 -8.75 -14.90 -7.53
C ALA A 331 -7.35 -15.17 -6.95
N MET A 332 -6.39 -14.29 -7.24
CA MET A 332 -5.03 -14.34 -6.69
C MET A 332 -5.01 -14.23 -5.16
N VAL A 333 -5.79 -13.31 -4.59
CA VAL A 333 -5.93 -13.18 -3.12
C VAL A 333 -6.65 -14.38 -2.50
N SER A 334 -7.61 -15.00 -3.20
CA SER A 334 -8.28 -16.22 -2.76
C SER A 334 -7.33 -17.42 -2.72
N ARG A 335 -6.50 -17.59 -3.75
CA ARG A 335 -5.43 -18.60 -3.78
C ARG A 335 -4.46 -18.43 -2.60
N LEU A 336 -3.98 -17.20 -2.35
CA LEU A 336 -3.11 -16.89 -1.20
C LEU A 336 -3.78 -17.16 0.16
N ALA A 337 -5.09 -16.91 0.30
CA ALA A 337 -5.83 -17.18 1.54
C ALA A 337 -6.09 -18.68 1.75
N TRP A 338 -6.27 -19.45 0.67
CA TRP A 338 -6.53 -20.89 0.70
C TRP A 338 -5.32 -21.71 1.15
N VAL A 339 -4.09 -21.25 0.93
CA VAL A 339 -2.89 -21.95 1.42
C VAL A 339 -2.83 -21.90 2.96
N ASN A 340 -3.42 -22.90 3.59
CA ASN A 340 -3.45 -23.06 5.05
C ASN A 340 -3.42 -24.53 5.47
N VAL A 341 -2.89 -24.78 6.67
CA VAL A 341 -2.60 -26.12 7.24
C VAL A 341 -3.85 -27.01 7.39
N GLN A 342 -5.07 -26.47 7.27
CA GLN A 342 -6.31 -27.26 7.31
C GLN A 342 -6.86 -27.62 5.91
N GLN A 343 -6.28 -27.08 4.84
CA GLN A 343 -6.80 -27.20 3.47
C GLN A 343 -5.77 -27.68 2.45
N ILE A 344 -4.47 -27.47 2.67
CA ILE A 344 -3.43 -28.05 1.81
C ILE A 344 -3.32 -29.57 2.01
N THR A 345 -3.11 -30.30 0.92
CA THR A 345 -2.87 -31.74 0.93
C THR A 345 -1.64 -32.08 0.11
N LEU A 346 -0.86 -33.05 0.57
CA LEU A 346 0.31 -33.55 -0.14
C LEU A 346 -0.13 -34.29 -1.41
N GLN A 347 0.43 -33.90 -2.56
CA GLN A 347 0.22 -34.62 -3.82
C GLN A 347 0.80 -36.04 -3.73
N ASP A 348 0.18 -37.04 -4.38
CA ASP A 348 0.49 -38.49 -4.20
C ASP A 348 1.97 -38.90 -4.34
N HIS A 349 2.80 -38.08 -4.99
CA HIS A 349 4.23 -38.33 -5.22
C HIS A 349 5.15 -37.19 -4.69
N GLY A 350 4.62 -36.22 -3.95
CA GLY A 350 5.36 -35.06 -3.46
C GLY A 350 6.36 -35.38 -2.35
N ASP A 351 7.46 -34.63 -2.27
CA ASP A 351 8.39 -34.74 -1.14
C ASP A 351 7.76 -34.19 0.16
N LYS A 352 7.76 -35.06 1.18
CA LYS A 352 7.25 -34.77 2.52
C LYS A 352 8.11 -33.74 3.27
N ALA A 353 9.42 -33.71 3.02
CA ALA A 353 10.30 -32.73 3.66
C ALA A 353 9.99 -31.32 3.11
N ALA A 354 9.98 -31.16 1.79
CA ALA A 354 9.55 -29.92 1.14
C ALA A 354 8.12 -29.50 1.56
N PHE A 355 7.14 -30.41 1.53
CA PHE A 355 5.76 -30.12 1.95
C PHE A 355 5.68 -29.59 3.40
N SER A 356 6.41 -30.17 4.34
CA SER A 356 6.44 -29.69 5.73
C SER A 356 7.01 -28.27 5.89
N VAL A 357 7.85 -27.82 4.95
CA VAL A 357 8.28 -26.41 4.89
C VAL A 357 7.12 -25.54 4.38
N VAL A 358 6.35 -25.98 3.38
CA VAL A 358 5.15 -25.24 2.90
C VAL A 358 4.10 -25.09 4.00
N GLU A 359 3.84 -26.13 4.81
CA GLU A 359 2.98 -26.06 6.00
C GLU A 359 3.43 -24.94 6.96
N ALA A 360 4.73 -24.83 7.21
CA ALA A 360 5.30 -23.78 8.06
C ALA A 360 5.21 -22.36 7.44
N LEU A 361 5.06 -22.25 6.12
CA LEU A 361 4.90 -20.96 5.41
C LEU A 361 3.44 -20.51 5.26
N CYS A 362 2.45 -21.37 5.52
CA CYS A 362 1.01 -21.01 5.51
C CYS A 362 0.65 -19.66 6.18
N PRO A 363 1.19 -19.31 7.37
CA PRO A 363 0.90 -18.02 8.02
C PRO A 363 1.27 -16.80 7.16
N GLU A 364 2.34 -16.88 6.38
CA GLU A 364 2.85 -15.77 5.57
C GLU A 364 1.99 -15.51 4.33
N PHE A 365 1.46 -16.57 3.69
CA PHE A 365 0.53 -16.40 2.56
C PHE A 365 -0.80 -15.76 2.99
N GLN A 366 -1.32 -16.15 4.16
CA GLN A 366 -2.51 -15.52 4.77
C GLN A 366 -2.27 -14.04 5.10
N LEU A 367 -1.13 -13.70 5.73
CA LEU A 367 -0.74 -12.32 6.00
C LEU A 367 -0.64 -11.51 4.70
N LEU A 368 -0.13 -12.12 3.63
CA LEU A 368 0.00 -11.48 2.34
C LEU A 368 -1.34 -11.28 1.63
N ALA A 369 -2.25 -12.25 1.71
CA ALA A 369 -3.64 -12.10 1.25
C ALA A 369 -4.34 -10.92 1.94
N ILE A 370 -4.19 -10.80 3.26
CA ILE A 370 -4.71 -9.66 4.06
C ILE A 370 -4.08 -8.34 3.60
N LYS A 371 -2.75 -8.29 3.41
CA LYS A 371 -2.02 -7.09 2.94
C LYS A 371 -2.50 -6.65 1.55
N VAL A 372 -2.64 -7.57 0.61
CA VAL A 372 -3.10 -7.26 -0.76
C VAL A 372 -4.57 -6.84 -0.77
N LEU A 373 -5.45 -7.53 -0.02
CA LEU A 373 -6.86 -7.13 0.05
C LEU A 373 -7.03 -5.75 0.68
N THR A 374 -6.26 -5.43 1.73
CA THR A 374 -6.25 -4.09 2.34
C THR A 374 -5.90 -3.01 1.30
N GLY A 375 -4.91 -3.26 0.45
CA GLY A 375 -4.55 -2.37 -0.65
C GLY A 375 -5.63 -2.26 -1.73
N LEU A 376 -6.29 -3.37 -2.08
CA LEU A 376 -7.39 -3.41 -3.04
C LEU A 376 -8.64 -2.67 -2.53
N MET A 377 -8.99 -2.84 -1.24
CA MET A 377 -10.09 -2.13 -0.59
C MET A 377 -9.82 -0.63 -0.45
N THR A 378 -8.58 -0.24 -0.15
CA THR A 378 -8.19 1.18 -0.03
C THR A 378 -8.28 1.90 -1.38
N SER A 379 -7.93 1.21 -2.47
CA SER A 379 -7.95 1.77 -3.83
C SER A 379 -9.29 1.64 -4.57
N THR A 380 -10.11 0.61 -4.29
CA THR A 380 -11.29 0.27 -5.12
C THR A 380 -12.58 -0.06 -4.38
N ALA A 381 -12.73 0.34 -3.11
CA ALA A 381 -13.93 0.12 -2.29
C ALA A 381 -15.27 0.08 -3.06
N PRO A 382 -15.71 1.10 -3.83
CA PRO A 382 -17.02 1.07 -4.50
C PRO A 382 -17.17 -0.01 -5.57
N HIS A 383 -16.09 -0.45 -6.21
CA HIS A 383 -16.13 -1.50 -7.25
C HIS A 383 -16.19 -2.91 -6.66
N LEU A 384 -15.63 -3.10 -5.47
CA LEU A 384 -15.68 -4.36 -4.72
C LEU A 384 -17.09 -4.71 -4.21
N GLN A 385 -18.03 -3.76 -4.19
CA GLN A 385 -19.42 -4.01 -3.75
C GLN A 385 -20.11 -5.10 -4.57
N LEU A 386 -19.78 -5.25 -5.86
CA LEU A 386 -20.31 -6.33 -6.72
C LEU A 386 -19.73 -7.71 -6.40
N HIS A 387 -18.64 -7.76 -5.63
CA HIS A 387 -17.90 -8.98 -5.28
C HIS A 387 -17.99 -9.33 -3.79
N LEU A 388 -18.96 -8.76 -3.06
CA LEU A 388 -19.21 -9.08 -1.64
C LEU A 388 -19.32 -10.59 -1.33
N PRO A 389 -19.94 -11.45 -2.17
CA PRO A 389 -19.91 -12.91 -1.96
C PRO A 389 -18.50 -13.49 -1.88
N ASN A 390 -17.61 -13.06 -2.77
CA ASN A 390 -16.23 -13.50 -2.80
C ASN A 390 -15.48 -13.00 -1.56
N LEU A 391 -15.76 -11.78 -1.08
CA LEU A 391 -15.19 -11.26 0.17
C LEU A 391 -15.67 -12.03 1.41
N GLY A 392 -16.96 -12.38 1.50
CA GLY A 392 -17.49 -13.21 2.59
C GLY A 392 -16.90 -14.63 2.61
N SER A 393 -16.66 -15.20 1.43
CA SER A 393 -15.92 -16.46 1.27
C SER A 393 -14.44 -16.30 1.68
N LEU A 394 -13.78 -15.22 1.27
CA LEU A 394 -12.39 -14.95 1.65
C LEU A 394 -12.21 -14.79 3.17
N PHE A 395 -13.09 -14.03 3.84
CA PHE A 395 -13.07 -13.91 5.30
C PHE A 395 -13.34 -15.25 5.99
N THR A 396 -14.07 -16.17 5.35
CA THR A 396 -14.23 -17.55 5.81
C THR A 396 -12.92 -18.33 5.74
N THR A 397 -12.25 -18.31 4.60
CA THR A 397 -10.97 -19.00 4.40
C THR A 397 -9.89 -18.48 5.35
N LEU A 398 -9.81 -17.16 5.52
CA LEU A 398 -8.89 -16.53 6.47
C LEU A 398 -9.21 -16.89 7.94
N LEU A 399 -10.46 -16.76 8.39
CA LEU A 399 -10.81 -17.02 9.80
C LEU A 399 -10.79 -18.50 10.19
N THR A 400 -10.95 -19.42 9.24
CA THR A 400 -10.74 -20.86 9.48
C THR A 400 -9.24 -21.18 9.55
N GLY A 401 -8.47 -20.75 8.56
CA GLY A 401 -7.03 -20.99 8.48
C GLY A 401 -6.18 -20.26 9.54
N THR A 402 -6.68 -19.20 10.18
CA THR A 402 -5.95 -18.43 11.21
C THR A 402 -6.17 -18.90 12.64
N ALA A 403 -6.91 -20.00 12.86
CA ALA A 403 -7.21 -20.53 14.19
C ALA A 403 -5.96 -20.84 15.04
N SER A 404 -4.80 -21.09 14.41
CA SER A 404 -3.52 -21.38 15.07
C SER A 404 -2.65 -20.14 15.38
N SER A 405 -3.04 -18.93 14.93
CA SER A 405 -2.21 -17.72 15.08
C SER A 405 -3.04 -16.50 15.51
N PRO A 406 -2.92 -16.03 16.77
CA PRO A 406 -3.72 -14.91 17.28
C PRO A 406 -3.39 -13.58 16.57
N ALA A 407 -2.16 -13.42 16.06
CA ALA A 407 -1.76 -12.24 15.30
C ALA A 407 -2.50 -12.15 13.95
N LEU A 408 -2.63 -13.26 13.22
CA LEU A 408 -3.35 -13.28 11.94
C LEU A 408 -4.87 -13.17 12.13
N LEU A 409 -5.40 -13.77 13.19
CA LEU A 409 -6.79 -13.63 13.60
C LEU A 409 -7.12 -12.16 13.92
N GLN A 410 -6.24 -11.46 14.66
CA GLN A 410 -6.32 -10.01 14.85
C GLN A 410 -6.30 -9.24 13.53
N CYS A 411 -5.33 -9.52 12.62
CA CYS A 411 -5.26 -8.86 11.33
C CYS A 411 -6.53 -9.09 10.47
N THR A 412 -7.14 -10.27 10.56
CA THR A 412 -8.38 -10.60 9.84
C THR A 412 -9.58 -9.89 10.44
N TYR A 413 -9.68 -9.76 11.77
CA TYR A 413 -10.70 -8.92 12.40
C TYR A 413 -10.53 -7.43 12.06
N VAL A 414 -9.31 -6.90 11.95
CA VAL A 414 -9.07 -5.52 11.46
C VAL A 414 -9.56 -5.34 10.01
N LEU A 415 -9.30 -6.32 9.15
CA LEU A 415 -9.74 -6.33 7.75
C LEU A 415 -11.27 -6.41 7.63
N VAL A 416 -11.93 -7.28 8.41
CA VAL A 416 -13.39 -7.37 8.48
C VAL A 416 -13.99 -6.07 9.04
N ASN A 417 -13.38 -5.47 10.07
CA ASN A 417 -13.80 -4.17 10.59
C ASN A 417 -13.74 -3.06 9.53
N MET A 418 -12.66 -2.99 8.75
CA MET A 418 -12.51 -2.05 7.64
C MET A 418 -13.61 -2.27 6.59
N SER A 419 -13.89 -3.53 6.24
CA SER A 419 -14.92 -3.93 5.29
C SER A 419 -16.33 -3.54 5.76
N LEU A 420 -16.66 -3.79 7.04
CA LEU A 420 -17.93 -3.39 7.64
C LEU A 420 -18.14 -1.87 7.59
N SER A 421 -17.08 -1.08 7.78
CA SER A 421 -17.16 0.39 7.64
C SER A 421 -17.25 0.90 6.19
N GLN A 422 -16.92 0.08 5.19
CA GLN A 422 -17.06 0.44 3.77
C GLN A 422 -18.40 -0.01 3.16
N TYR A 423 -18.90 -1.19 3.54
CA TYR A 423 -20.05 -1.85 2.91
C TYR A 423 -21.30 -1.94 3.80
N GLY A 424 -21.18 -1.66 5.09
CA GLY A 424 -22.29 -1.69 6.05
C GLY A 424 -23.09 -2.99 6.04
N SER A 425 -24.43 -2.87 6.04
CA SER A 425 -25.37 -4.00 6.02
C SER A 425 -25.22 -4.92 4.80
N GLY A 426 -24.68 -4.41 3.69
CA GLY A 426 -24.48 -5.18 2.46
C GLY A 426 -23.51 -6.34 2.65
N LEU A 427 -22.44 -6.14 3.43
CA LEU A 427 -21.52 -7.22 3.79
C LEU A 427 -22.14 -8.18 4.80
N VAL A 428 -22.82 -7.69 5.85
CA VAL A 428 -23.32 -8.55 6.94
C VAL A 428 -24.31 -9.61 6.43
N ARG A 429 -25.16 -9.25 5.45
CA ARG A 429 -26.09 -10.18 4.78
C ARG A 429 -25.39 -11.33 4.03
N VAL A 430 -24.11 -11.19 3.74
CA VAL A 430 -23.29 -12.11 2.95
C VAL A 430 -22.28 -12.88 3.82
N LEU A 431 -22.11 -12.48 5.08
CA LEU A 431 -21.32 -13.24 6.05
C LEU A 431 -22.08 -14.54 6.43
N PRO A 432 -21.45 -15.72 6.29
CA PRO A 432 -22.10 -17.00 6.58
C PRO A 432 -22.32 -17.25 8.07
N SER A 433 -23.24 -18.16 8.41
CA SER A 433 -23.63 -18.46 9.81
C SER A 433 -22.47 -18.87 10.73
N TRP A 434 -21.46 -19.57 10.20
CA TRP A 434 -20.29 -19.98 10.99
C TRP A 434 -19.44 -18.76 11.42
N PHE A 435 -19.41 -17.66 10.66
CA PHE A 435 -18.66 -16.43 11.01
C PHE A 435 -19.16 -15.88 12.35
N PHE A 436 -20.48 -15.76 12.49
CA PHE A 436 -21.10 -15.30 13.73
C PHE A 436 -20.82 -16.27 14.88
N LYS A 437 -20.82 -17.59 14.62
CA LYS A 437 -20.44 -18.59 15.63
C LYS A 437 -18.98 -18.40 16.10
N ARG A 438 -18.03 -18.22 15.18
CA ARG A 438 -16.61 -18.00 15.51
C ARG A 438 -16.40 -16.67 16.24
N LEU A 439 -17.02 -15.59 15.77
CA LEU A 439 -17.00 -14.28 16.41
C LEU A 439 -17.55 -14.33 17.85
N GLY A 440 -18.60 -15.11 18.09
CA GLY A 440 -19.11 -15.36 19.46
C GLY A 440 -18.14 -16.18 20.32
N GLN A 441 -17.40 -17.13 19.74
CA GLN A 441 -16.38 -17.92 20.45
C GLN A 441 -15.13 -17.09 20.80
N ASP A 442 -14.63 -16.25 19.88
CA ASP A 442 -13.47 -15.39 20.11
C ASP A 442 -13.78 -14.18 21.02
N LEU A 443 -15.06 -13.84 21.19
CA LEU A 443 -15.52 -12.83 22.14
C LEU A 443 -15.66 -13.40 23.56
N ALA A 444 -15.92 -14.70 23.69
CA ALA A 444 -16.03 -15.37 24.97
C ALA A 444 -14.69 -15.47 25.73
N THR A 445 -14.78 -15.59 27.05
CA THR A 445 -13.62 -15.88 27.89
C THR A 445 -13.29 -17.37 27.89
N ASN A 446 -12.13 -17.76 27.34
CA ASN A 446 -11.63 -19.14 27.38
C ASN A 446 -11.11 -19.50 28.79
N SER A 447 -12.03 -19.73 29.72
CA SER A 447 -11.75 -20.15 31.10
C SER A 447 -11.16 -21.57 31.25
N ASN A 448 -10.99 -22.30 30.14
CA ASN A 448 -10.66 -23.74 30.12
C ASN A 448 -9.18 -24.06 29.84
N SER A 449 -8.26 -23.08 29.79
CA SER A 449 -6.84 -23.32 29.46
C SER A 449 -5.91 -23.48 30.68
N SER A 450 -6.38 -24.15 31.72
CA SER A 450 -5.62 -24.45 32.95
C SER A 450 -5.66 -25.94 33.33
N SER A 451 -5.70 -26.83 32.34
CA SER A 451 -5.50 -28.27 32.52
C SER A 451 -4.05 -28.58 32.89
N VAL A 452 -3.74 -28.51 34.19
CA VAL A 452 -2.54 -29.14 34.79
C VAL A 452 -2.96 -30.52 35.29
N ASP A 453 -2.39 -31.57 34.71
CA ASP A 453 -2.75 -32.95 35.02
C ASP A 453 -2.39 -33.34 36.47
N ILE A 454 -3.39 -33.81 37.22
CA ILE A 454 -3.24 -34.60 38.45
C ILE A 454 -4.25 -35.77 38.37
N PRO A 455 -3.82 -37.03 38.59
CA PRO A 455 -4.61 -38.21 38.20
C PRO A 455 -5.78 -38.56 39.15
N GLU A 456 -6.62 -39.49 38.66
CA GLU A 456 -7.86 -39.98 39.27
C GLU A 456 -7.73 -40.51 40.71
N GLN A 457 -8.85 -40.48 41.47
CA GLN A 457 -9.48 -41.74 41.92
C GLN A 457 -10.91 -41.59 42.52
N SER A 458 -11.74 -42.60 42.24
CA SER A 458 -12.92 -43.05 43.02
C SER A 458 -14.22 -42.19 43.00
N VAL A 459 -15.44 -42.74 43.23
CA VAL A 459 -16.11 -43.95 42.68
C VAL A 459 -17.63 -43.92 43.02
N ALA A 460 -18.45 -44.67 42.27
CA ALA A 460 -19.81 -45.17 42.59
C ALA A 460 -21.08 -44.26 42.59
N THR A 461 -21.98 -44.58 41.64
CA THR A 461 -23.47 -44.73 41.78
C THR A 461 -24.40 -43.50 41.96
N GLY A 462 -25.59 -43.50 41.33
CA GLY A 462 -26.55 -42.37 41.48
C GLY A 462 -28.03 -42.44 41.00
N LYS A 463 -28.46 -43.38 40.13
CA LYS A 463 -29.87 -43.57 39.65
C LYS A 463 -30.49 -42.44 38.79
N ARG A 464 -31.66 -42.73 38.18
CA ARG A 464 -32.45 -41.90 37.23
C ARG A 464 -33.63 -41.21 37.92
N HIS A 465 -34.06 -40.01 37.47
CA HIS A 465 -35.50 -39.75 37.28
C HIS A 465 -35.87 -38.63 36.27
N SER A 466 -37.19 -38.55 36.03
CA SER A 466 -37.99 -37.84 35.01
C SER A 466 -37.69 -36.39 34.63
N LYS A 467 -37.94 -36.11 33.33
CA LYS A 467 -38.26 -34.79 32.75
C LYS A 467 -39.25 -33.97 33.59
N LYS A 468 -39.03 -32.65 33.70
CA LYS A 468 -40.11 -31.66 33.79
C LYS A 468 -39.69 -30.38 33.05
N ARG A 469 -40.42 -30.02 31.99
CA ARG A 469 -40.18 -28.82 31.17
C ARG A 469 -40.51 -27.59 32.02
N ARG A 470 -39.54 -26.70 32.26
CA ARG A 470 -39.69 -25.46 33.02
C ARG A 470 -39.31 -24.29 32.11
N THR A 471 -40.16 -23.26 32.05
CA THR A 471 -39.84 -22.02 31.33
C THR A 471 -38.81 -21.23 32.13
N GLU A 472 -37.74 -20.79 31.48
CA GLU A 472 -36.63 -20.07 32.12
C GLU A 472 -36.88 -18.57 32.09
N THR A 473 -37.44 -18.05 33.17
CA THR A 473 -37.50 -16.60 33.43
C THR A 473 -36.18 -16.18 34.06
N TYR A 474 -35.36 -15.42 33.33
CA TYR A 474 -34.05 -14.98 33.80
C TYR A 474 -34.16 -14.09 35.05
N THR A 475 -33.56 -14.52 36.16
CA THR A 475 -33.36 -13.72 37.37
C THR A 475 -31.87 -13.52 37.63
N ALA A 476 -31.48 -12.31 38.04
CA ALA A 476 -30.08 -11.87 38.07
C ALA A 476 -29.14 -12.78 38.90
N ASP A 477 -29.66 -13.43 39.95
CA ASP A 477 -28.88 -14.24 40.90
C ASP A 477 -28.19 -15.46 40.27
N GLN A 478 -28.65 -15.94 39.11
CA GLN A 478 -28.01 -17.07 38.43
C GLN A 478 -26.67 -16.70 37.77
N LEU A 479 -26.46 -15.44 37.38
CA LEU A 479 -25.19 -14.98 36.81
C LEU A 479 -24.07 -14.94 37.87
N THR A 480 -24.43 -14.64 39.12
CA THR A 480 -23.47 -14.53 40.23
C THR A 480 -22.93 -15.91 40.68
N ALA A 481 -23.68 -16.98 40.44
CA ALA A 481 -23.42 -18.30 41.02
C ALA A 481 -22.30 -19.13 40.34
N GLN A 482 -21.79 -18.70 39.18
CA GLN A 482 -20.71 -19.39 38.45
C GLN A 482 -19.33 -18.71 38.61
N MET A 483 -19.23 -17.64 39.41
CA MET A 483 -18.04 -16.80 39.47
C MET A 483 -16.91 -17.39 40.33
N SER A 484 -16.05 -18.19 39.70
CA SER A 484 -14.73 -18.55 40.27
C SER A 484 -13.71 -17.47 39.91
N SER A 485 -13.14 -16.81 40.92
CA SER A 485 -12.24 -15.65 40.78
C SER A 485 -10.96 -15.98 40.00
N THR A 486 -11.02 -15.79 38.68
CA THR A 486 -9.88 -15.94 37.76
C THR A 486 -9.44 -14.57 37.30
N THR A 487 -8.15 -14.24 37.41
CA THR A 487 -7.61 -12.97 36.93
C THR A 487 -7.71 -12.92 35.40
N LEU A 488 -8.63 -12.09 34.88
CA LEU A 488 -8.93 -12.01 33.46
C LEU A 488 -7.81 -11.28 32.70
N LEU A 489 -6.82 -12.04 32.24
CA LEU A 489 -5.80 -11.59 31.29
C LEU A 489 -6.37 -11.62 29.88
N TRP A 490 -6.87 -10.47 29.44
CA TRP A 490 -7.53 -10.30 28.15
C TRP A 490 -6.58 -10.32 26.96
N THR A 491 -7.05 -10.85 25.83
CA THR A 491 -6.27 -10.95 24.59
C THR A 491 -6.56 -9.79 23.63
N PRO A 492 -5.59 -9.38 22.78
CA PRO A 492 -5.86 -8.41 21.72
C PRO A 492 -6.83 -8.96 20.66
N VAL A 493 -6.96 -10.29 20.54
CA VAL A 493 -8.01 -10.94 19.71
C VAL A 493 -9.39 -10.57 20.21
N GLN A 494 -9.68 -10.74 21.51
CA GLN A 494 -10.97 -10.39 22.11
C GLN A 494 -11.32 -8.91 21.91
N LEU A 495 -10.36 -7.99 22.02
CA LEU A 495 -10.59 -6.57 21.73
C LEU A 495 -11.07 -6.35 20.28
N ASN A 496 -10.44 -7.00 19.31
CA ASN A 496 -10.81 -6.89 17.90
C ASN A 496 -12.12 -7.64 17.58
N ALA A 497 -12.41 -8.74 18.28
CA ALA A 497 -13.69 -9.45 18.21
C ALA A 497 -14.85 -8.58 18.74
N VAL A 498 -14.70 -7.98 19.93
CA VAL A 498 -15.69 -7.03 20.50
C VAL A 498 -15.91 -5.85 19.57
N GLN A 499 -14.85 -5.23 19.03
CA GLN A 499 -15.00 -4.14 18.04
C GLN A 499 -15.73 -4.60 16.77
N THR A 500 -15.47 -5.83 16.29
CA THR A 500 -16.19 -6.42 15.15
C THR A 500 -17.67 -6.61 15.46
N ALA A 501 -18.01 -7.13 16.64
CA ALA A 501 -19.38 -7.27 17.10
C ALA A 501 -20.10 -5.90 17.18
N THR A 502 -19.46 -4.88 17.76
CA THR A 502 -19.97 -3.49 17.80
C THR A 502 -20.29 -2.97 16.39
N ARG A 503 -19.42 -3.20 15.40
CA ARG A 503 -19.69 -2.80 14.00
C ARG A 503 -20.81 -3.61 13.36
N VAL A 504 -20.88 -4.92 13.61
CA VAL A 504 -21.98 -5.77 13.14
C VAL A 504 -23.33 -5.27 13.67
N PHE A 505 -23.47 -5.06 14.98
CA PHE A 505 -24.70 -4.51 15.58
C PHE A 505 -25.06 -3.14 15.01
N SER A 506 -24.07 -2.24 14.92
CA SER A 506 -24.27 -0.88 14.38
C SER A 506 -24.74 -0.85 12.92
N MET A 507 -24.36 -1.85 12.10
CA MET A 507 -24.61 -1.84 10.64
C MET A 507 -25.74 -2.76 10.19
N ALA A 508 -26.05 -3.84 10.91
CA ALA A 508 -26.85 -4.95 10.38
C ALA A 508 -28.36 -4.87 10.66
N GLY A 509 -28.77 -4.20 11.74
CA GLY A 509 -30.16 -4.20 12.19
C GLY A 509 -30.73 -5.61 12.38
N GLN A 510 -31.91 -5.88 11.84
CA GLN A 510 -32.59 -7.18 11.93
C GLN A 510 -31.94 -8.32 11.10
N THR A 511 -30.85 -8.07 10.36
CA THR A 511 -30.20 -9.13 9.55
C THR A 511 -29.27 -10.06 10.34
N ILE A 512 -29.17 -9.85 11.66
CA ILE A 512 -28.33 -10.64 12.57
C ILE A 512 -29.06 -11.92 13.00
N PRO A 513 -28.40 -13.10 13.00
CA PRO A 513 -28.98 -14.32 13.56
C PRO A 513 -29.34 -14.16 15.04
N ALA A 514 -30.57 -14.51 15.43
CA ALA A 514 -31.06 -14.38 16.81
C ALA A 514 -30.14 -15.03 17.84
N SER A 515 -29.64 -16.24 17.54
CA SER A 515 -28.69 -16.97 18.40
C SER A 515 -27.38 -16.22 18.64
N PHE A 516 -26.91 -15.41 17.69
CA PHE A 516 -25.73 -14.56 17.87
C PHE A 516 -26.05 -13.31 18.69
N PHE A 517 -27.20 -12.68 18.45
CA PHE A 517 -27.66 -11.54 19.26
C PHE A 517 -27.76 -11.94 20.74
N THR A 518 -28.41 -13.05 21.06
CA THR A 518 -28.53 -13.54 22.45
C THR A 518 -27.18 -13.90 23.05
N ALA A 519 -26.34 -14.67 22.34
CA ALA A 519 -25.05 -15.13 22.87
C ALA A 519 -24.10 -13.96 23.18
N VAL A 520 -23.92 -13.01 22.26
CA VAL A 520 -23.03 -11.86 22.50
C VAL A 520 -23.62 -10.90 23.54
N THR A 521 -24.95 -10.75 23.59
CA THR A 521 -25.59 -9.96 24.67
C THR A 521 -25.33 -10.57 26.05
N GLN A 522 -25.46 -11.90 26.19
CA GLN A 522 -25.18 -12.60 27.44
C GLN A 522 -23.71 -12.45 27.86
N GLU A 523 -22.78 -12.65 26.92
CA GLU A 523 -21.35 -12.58 27.22
C GLU A 523 -20.90 -11.13 27.52
N VAL A 524 -21.34 -10.12 26.76
CA VAL A 524 -21.01 -8.70 27.04
C VAL A 524 -21.57 -8.27 28.40
N LEU A 525 -22.79 -8.68 28.76
CA LEU A 525 -23.35 -8.41 30.10
C LEU A 525 -22.56 -9.15 31.20
N SER A 526 -22.20 -10.41 30.98
CA SER A 526 -21.38 -11.21 31.92
C SER A 526 -20.03 -10.56 32.18
N GLN A 527 -19.27 -10.24 31.11
CA GLN A 527 -17.95 -9.63 31.20
C GLN A 527 -17.97 -8.24 31.83
N LEU A 528 -18.99 -7.40 31.53
CA LEU A 528 -19.13 -6.10 32.18
C LEU A 528 -19.47 -6.21 33.67
N VAL A 529 -20.33 -7.15 34.08
CA VAL A 529 -20.60 -7.40 35.51
C VAL A 529 -19.35 -7.91 36.23
N GLN A 530 -18.62 -8.86 35.63
CA GLN A 530 -17.34 -9.34 36.17
C GLN A 530 -16.31 -8.21 36.31
N SER A 531 -16.26 -7.28 35.35
CA SER A 531 -15.34 -6.13 35.42
C SER A 531 -15.70 -5.14 36.54
N GLN A 532 -16.97 -5.03 36.95
CA GLN A 532 -17.35 -4.19 38.09
C GLN A 532 -16.97 -4.81 39.46
N LEU A 533 -16.79 -6.15 39.53
CA LEU A 533 -16.43 -6.85 40.76
C LEU A 533 -14.92 -6.87 41.03
N ASN A 534 -14.10 -6.72 40.00
CA ASN A 534 -12.64 -6.66 40.10
C ASN A 534 -12.17 -5.20 40.26
N GLU A 535 -12.30 -4.63 41.47
CA GLU A 535 -12.02 -3.20 41.73
C GLU A 535 -10.61 -2.72 41.31
N THR A 536 -9.63 -3.63 41.19
CA THR A 536 -8.29 -3.37 40.65
C THR A 536 -8.32 -3.23 39.12
N MET A 537 -8.78 -2.09 38.64
CA MET A 537 -8.81 -1.72 37.22
C MET A 537 -7.41 -1.31 36.69
N ASP A 538 -6.60 -2.28 36.31
CA ASP A 538 -5.34 -2.03 35.59
C ASP A 538 -5.56 -1.26 34.28
N GLU A 539 -4.69 -0.29 33.99
CA GLU A 539 -4.80 0.57 32.79
C GLU A 539 -4.81 -0.22 31.47
N THR A 540 -4.19 -1.41 31.46
CA THR A 540 -4.16 -2.33 30.32
C THR A 540 -5.55 -2.79 29.87
N ASN A 541 -6.52 -2.84 30.78
CA ASN A 541 -7.85 -3.38 30.52
C ASN A 541 -8.86 -2.30 30.08
N LEU A 542 -8.52 -1.02 30.26
CA LEU A 542 -9.38 0.13 29.93
C LEU A 542 -9.88 0.14 28.46
N PRO A 543 -9.07 -0.16 27.42
CA PRO A 543 -9.54 -0.15 26.04
C PRO A 543 -10.62 -1.21 25.74
N LEU A 544 -10.54 -2.38 26.40
CA LEU A 544 -11.53 -3.44 26.25
C LEU A 544 -12.83 -3.11 26.98
N ILE A 545 -12.74 -2.58 28.20
CA ILE A 545 -13.94 -2.19 28.97
C ILE A 545 -14.69 -1.09 28.23
N GLN A 546 -13.98 -0.12 27.62
CA GLN A 546 -14.60 0.84 26.70
C GLN A 546 -15.28 0.11 25.53
N ALA A 547 -14.59 -0.78 24.81
CA ALA A 547 -15.15 -1.49 23.67
C ALA A 547 -16.39 -2.36 24.02
N LEU A 548 -16.43 -2.96 25.21
CA LEU A 548 -17.58 -3.70 25.72
C LEU A 548 -18.78 -2.79 26.00
N TYR A 549 -18.57 -1.61 26.59
CA TYR A 549 -19.62 -0.61 26.75
C TYR A 549 -20.09 -0.02 25.39
N GLU A 550 -19.19 0.13 24.41
CA GLU A 550 -19.57 0.49 23.03
C GLU A 550 -20.41 -0.60 22.36
N CYS A 551 -20.05 -1.88 22.57
CA CYS A 551 -20.83 -3.03 22.08
C CYS A 551 -22.22 -3.09 22.73
N LEU A 552 -22.30 -2.90 24.06
CA LEU A 552 -23.57 -2.85 24.78
C LEU A 552 -24.47 -1.71 24.29
N LEU A 553 -23.88 -0.54 23.98
CA LEU A 553 -24.62 0.58 23.38
C LEU A 553 -25.13 0.23 21.97
N ALA A 554 -24.31 -0.42 21.13
CA ALA A 554 -24.72 -0.87 19.81
C ALA A 554 -25.84 -1.94 19.86
N ILE A 555 -25.76 -2.90 20.79
CA ILE A 555 -26.82 -3.88 21.07
C ILE A 555 -28.12 -3.16 21.48
N VAL A 556 -28.04 -2.20 22.41
CA VAL A 556 -29.20 -1.40 22.84
C VAL A 556 -29.74 -0.50 21.73
N GLN A 557 -28.93 -0.10 20.75
CA GLN A 557 -29.39 0.66 19.57
C GLN A 557 -29.94 -0.23 18.43
N THR A 558 -29.66 -1.53 18.44
CA THR A 558 -30.10 -2.46 17.39
C THR A 558 -31.62 -2.72 17.48
N PRO A 559 -32.39 -2.61 16.38
CA PRO A 559 -33.79 -3.01 16.34
C PRO A 559 -33.90 -4.54 16.36
N PHE A 560 -34.20 -5.11 17.53
CA PHE A 560 -34.40 -6.53 17.74
C PHE A 560 -35.52 -6.77 18.75
N ASP A 561 -36.28 -7.86 18.65
CA ASP A 561 -37.53 -8.03 19.40
C ASP A 561 -37.30 -8.22 20.92
N ASP A 562 -36.27 -8.99 21.30
CA ASP A 562 -35.88 -9.22 22.71
C ASP A 562 -35.28 -7.99 23.40
N ARG A 563 -35.09 -6.86 22.71
CA ARG A 563 -34.46 -5.63 23.22
C ARG A 563 -35.05 -5.12 24.54
N ALA A 564 -36.34 -5.34 24.76
CA ALA A 564 -37.03 -4.98 26.01
C ALA A 564 -36.45 -5.69 27.25
N SER A 565 -35.90 -6.90 27.09
CA SER A 565 -35.23 -7.65 28.18
C SER A 565 -33.84 -7.08 28.52
N VAL A 566 -33.12 -6.54 27.52
CA VAL A 566 -31.73 -6.08 27.67
C VAL A 566 -31.65 -4.71 28.32
N LEU A 567 -32.58 -3.80 27.98
CA LEU A 567 -32.54 -2.39 28.38
C LEU A 567 -32.43 -2.17 29.92
N PRO A 568 -33.15 -2.89 30.80
CA PRO A 568 -33.02 -2.70 32.26
C PRO A 568 -31.65 -3.07 32.82
N HIS A 569 -30.97 -4.07 32.24
CA HIS A 569 -29.62 -4.46 32.63
C HIS A 569 -28.60 -3.44 32.12
N ALA A 570 -28.73 -3.03 30.85
CA ALA A 570 -27.85 -2.03 30.25
C ALA A 570 -27.91 -0.68 30.96
N LEU A 571 -29.10 -0.21 31.37
CA LEU A 571 -29.27 1.01 32.15
C LEU A 571 -28.46 1.02 33.46
N ARG A 572 -28.45 -0.10 34.20
CA ARG A 572 -27.66 -0.21 35.45
C ARG A 572 -26.15 -0.20 35.18
N LEU A 573 -25.72 -0.84 34.09
CA LEU A 573 -24.31 -0.85 33.66
C LEU A 573 -23.85 0.54 33.16
N PHE A 574 -24.71 1.30 32.48
CA PHE A 574 -24.38 2.68 32.09
C PHE A 574 -24.43 3.67 33.27
N GLN A 575 -25.28 3.43 34.28
CA GLN A 575 -25.28 4.18 35.54
C GLN A 575 -23.98 3.97 36.34
N THR A 576 -23.50 2.73 36.44
CA THR A 576 -22.19 2.43 37.07
C THR A 576 -21.02 2.97 36.25
N ALA A 577 -21.05 2.87 34.91
CA ALA A 577 -20.08 3.51 34.03
C ALA A 577 -19.96 5.03 34.25
N MET A 578 -21.09 5.74 34.46
CA MET A 578 -21.09 7.17 34.77
C MET A 578 -20.40 7.51 36.11
N LEU A 579 -20.39 6.58 37.07
CA LEU A 579 -19.71 6.74 38.36
C LEU A 579 -18.23 6.35 38.31
N SER A 580 -17.77 5.70 37.24
CA SER A 580 -16.36 5.31 37.06
C SER A 580 -15.40 6.49 37.22
N SER A 581 -14.24 6.24 37.82
CA SER A 581 -13.13 7.19 37.90
C SER A 581 -12.55 7.55 36.52
N GLN A 582 -12.64 6.62 35.57
CA GLN A 582 -12.03 6.75 34.24
C GLN A 582 -12.87 7.62 33.32
N LEU A 583 -12.28 8.71 32.80
CA LEU A 583 -12.98 9.70 31.98
C LEU A 583 -13.62 9.12 30.69
N PRO A 584 -12.99 8.20 29.93
CA PRO A 584 -13.60 7.63 28.72
C PRO A 584 -14.87 6.82 29.04
N ILE A 585 -14.81 5.97 30.07
CA ILE A 585 -15.96 5.16 30.53
C ILE A 585 -17.09 6.08 31.02
N ARG A 586 -16.77 7.14 31.76
CA ARG A 586 -17.74 8.13 32.24
C ARG A 586 -18.46 8.86 31.09
N GLN A 587 -17.71 9.33 30.09
CA GLN A 587 -18.27 10.02 28.92
C GLN A 587 -19.16 9.07 28.09
N LEU A 588 -18.74 7.82 27.93
CA LEU A 588 -19.53 6.79 27.25
C LEU A 588 -20.81 6.49 28.04
N GLY A 589 -20.74 6.28 29.37
CA GLY A 589 -21.90 6.07 30.23
C GLY A 589 -22.93 7.19 30.11
N GLN A 590 -22.49 8.46 30.11
CA GLN A 590 -23.36 9.63 29.89
C GLN A 590 -24.01 9.62 28.49
N ARG A 591 -23.25 9.33 27.43
CA ARG A 591 -23.79 9.16 26.07
C ARG A 591 -24.80 8.01 25.99
N ALA A 592 -24.51 6.88 26.63
CA ALA A 592 -25.38 5.71 26.60
C ALA A 592 -26.68 5.95 27.37
N LEU A 593 -26.62 6.58 28.55
CA LEU A 593 -27.82 6.97 29.31
C LEU A 593 -28.70 7.96 28.54
N THR A 594 -28.10 8.97 27.89
CA THR A 594 -28.88 9.90 27.04
C THR A 594 -29.48 9.21 25.82
N VAL A 595 -28.83 8.21 25.23
CA VAL A 595 -29.43 7.37 24.19
C VAL A 595 -30.61 6.56 24.73
N CYS A 596 -30.49 5.93 25.90
CA CYS A 596 -31.59 5.19 26.54
C CYS A 596 -32.77 6.11 26.90
N ASP A 597 -32.52 7.33 27.37
CA ASP A 597 -33.54 8.35 27.67
C ASP A 597 -34.40 8.64 26.43
N HIS A 598 -33.81 8.84 25.24
CA HIS A 598 -34.57 9.05 24.00
C HIS A 598 -35.42 7.85 23.58
N PHE A 599 -35.12 6.63 24.04
CA PHE A 599 -35.93 5.44 23.78
C PHE A 599 -37.05 5.22 24.81
N MET A 600 -36.86 5.63 26.06
CA MET A 600 -37.91 5.56 27.10
C MET A 600 -38.86 6.76 27.06
N HIS A 601 -38.33 7.93 26.67
CA HIS A 601 -38.99 9.23 26.68
C HIS A 601 -38.77 9.91 25.32
N PRO A 602 -39.40 9.41 24.23
CA PRO A 602 -39.29 10.01 22.90
C PRO A 602 -39.77 11.46 22.93
N ARG A 603 -38.83 12.39 22.71
CA ARG A 603 -39.06 13.85 22.81
C ARG A 603 -39.78 14.46 21.60
N LEU A 604 -40.04 13.65 20.58
CA LEU A 604 -40.91 13.96 19.45
C LEU A 604 -42.23 13.21 19.65
N PRO A 605 -43.39 13.79 19.30
CA PRO A 605 -44.65 13.06 19.33
C PRO A 605 -44.53 11.82 18.45
N ALA A 606 -44.95 10.67 18.96
CA ALA A 606 -44.94 9.43 18.19
C ALA A 606 -45.80 9.64 16.92
N LEU A 607 -45.21 9.35 15.76
CA LEU A 607 -45.99 9.23 14.53
C LEU A 607 -47.09 8.20 14.78
N ALA A 608 -48.35 8.60 14.57
CA ALA A 608 -49.51 7.79 14.91
C ALA A 608 -49.36 6.39 14.29
N HIS A 609 -49.66 5.36 15.07
CA HIS A 609 -49.42 3.97 14.68
C HIS A 609 -49.92 3.70 13.25
N PRO A 610 -49.13 3.02 12.38
CA PRO A 610 -49.69 2.51 11.14
C PRO A 610 -50.91 1.65 11.49
N PRO A 611 -52.03 1.79 10.77
CA PRO A 611 -53.30 1.20 11.18
C PRO A 611 -53.14 -0.32 11.32
N VAL A 612 -53.58 -0.85 12.46
CA VAL A 612 -53.50 -2.28 12.77
C VAL A 612 -54.38 -3.04 11.78
N PHE A 613 -53.77 -3.57 10.71
CA PHE A 613 -54.42 -4.53 9.85
C PHE A 613 -54.73 -5.78 10.66
N LEU A 614 -56.03 -5.98 10.93
CA LEU A 614 -56.57 -7.04 11.78
C LEU A 614 -56.39 -8.42 11.14
N THR A 615 -55.18 -8.97 11.26
CA THR A 615 -54.86 -10.35 10.91
C THR A 615 -55.42 -11.33 11.96
N LYS A 616 -56.76 -11.38 12.05
CA LYS A 616 -57.55 -12.44 12.70
C LYS A 616 -59.05 -12.30 12.37
N ALA A 617 -59.40 -12.60 11.12
CA ALA A 617 -60.70 -13.20 10.81
C ALA A 617 -60.49 -14.72 10.79
N SER A 618 -61.10 -15.44 11.73
CA SER A 618 -61.10 -16.90 11.77
C SER A 618 -62.09 -17.45 10.74
N ILE A 619 -61.65 -18.39 9.90
CA ILE A 619 -62.52 -19.18 9.02
C ILE A 619 -62.20 -20.65 9.27
N ASP A 620 -63.02 -21.26 10.12
CA ASP A 620 -63.14 -22.66 10.52
C ASP A 620 -64.50 -22.71 11.26
N GLU A 621 -65.50 -23.54 10.97
CA GLU A 621 -65.75 -24.50 9.88
C GLU A 621 -67.25 -24.46 9.55
N ALA A 622 -67.69 -24.75 8.31
CA ALA A 622 -69.04 -25.23 8.03
C ALA A 622 -69.22 -25.85 6.63
N GLN A 623 -69.74 -27.08 6.61
CA GLN A 623 -70.54 -27.72 5.55
C GLN A 623 -69.87 -28.08 4.20
N HIS A 624 -69.72 -29.40 4.05
CA HIS A 624 -69.87 -30.17 2.80
C HIS A 624 -71.02 -29.65 1.90
N GLU A 625 -70.87 -29.75 0.58
CA GLU A 625 -71.43 -30.91 -0.15
C GLU A 625 -70.75 -31.13 -1.51
N GLU A 626 -71.00 -32.30 -2.09
CA GLU A 626 -70.35 -32.94 -3.23
C GLU A 626 -71.39 -33.13 -4.34
N TYR A 627 -71.05 -32.94 -5.64
CA TYR A 627 -71.45 -33.79 -6.77
C TYR A 627 -70.97 -33.30 -8.15
N ASP A 628 -70.83 -34.24 -9.08
CA ASP A 628 -70.46 -34.04 -10.50
C ASP A 628 -71.46 -33.18 -11.32
N THR A 629 -70.95 -32.46 -12.32
CA THR A 629 -71.18 -32.84 -13.75
C THR A 629 -70.34 -32.05 -14.78
N ALA A 630 -70.05 -32.73 -15.90
CA ALA A 630 -69.63 -32.19 -17.19
C ALA A 630 -70.40 -32.97 -18.30
N PRO A 631 -70.26 -32.72 -19.63
CA PRO A 631 -69.46 -31.70 -20.33
C PRO A 631 -70.15 -30.99 -21.54
N SER A 632 -69.55 -29.88 -22.03
CA SER A 632 -69.56 -29.43 -23.46
C SER A 632 -70.91 -29.00 -24.11
N PRO A 633 -70.98 -28.56 -25.40
CA PRO A 633 -69.94 -28.02 -26.32
C PRO A 633 -70.34 -26.70 -27.09
N MET A 634 -69.38 -26.10 -27.84
CA MET A 634 -69.58 -25.30 -29.10
C MET A 634 -70.41 -23.97 -29.01
N GLU A 635 -70.41 -22.98 -29.94
CA GLU A 635 -69.63 -22.64 -31.16
C GLU A 635 -69.80 -21.14 -31.53
N THR A 636 -68.81 -20.49 -32.19
CA THR A 636 -68.94 -19.29 -33.08
C THR A 636 -69.59 -17.98 -32.54
N SER A 637 -69.52 -16.76 -33.12
CA SER A 637 -68.84 -16.15 -34.30
C SER A 637 -68.64 -14.63 -34.07
N ALA A 638 -67.73 -13.96 -34.80
CA ALA A 638 -67.67 -12.48 -34.91
C ALA A 638 -68.72 -11.93 -35.92
N PRO A 639 -69.00 -10.60 -36.01
CA PRO A 639 -68.13 -9.72 -36.83
C PRO A 639 -68.06 -8.19 -36.49
N SER A 640 -66.86 -7.62 -36.75
CA SER A 640 -66.54 -6.31 -37.41
C SER A 640 -67.14 -4.92 -37.04
N VAL A 641 -66.23 -3.90 -37.01
CA VAL A 641 -66.38 -2.50 -37.53
C VAL A 641 -67.24 -1.53 -36.69
N THR A 642 -66.96 -0.22 -36.48
CA THR A 642 -66.26 0.83 -37.28
C THR A 642 -65.35 1.78 -36.44
N GLU A 643 -64.71 2.75 -37.11
CA GLU A 643 -63.76 3.77 -36.60
C GLU A 643 -64.40 4.96 -35.84
N THR A 644 -63.59 5.75 -35.10
CA THR A 644 -63.38 7.21 -35.37
C THR A 644 -62.29 7.87 -34.50
N THR A 645 -61.54 8.80 -35.10
CA THR A 645 -60.64 9.77 -34.43
C THR A 645 -61.12 11.21 -34.63
N PRO A 646 -60.88 12.12 -33.68
CA PRO A 646 -60.27 13.44 -34.02
C PRO A 646 -59.14 13.84 -33.03
N VAL A 647 -57.94 14.32 -33.44
CA VAL A 647 -57.54 15.63 -34.03
C VAL A 647 -57.14 16.70 -32.99
N LEU A 648 -56.10 17.49 -33.34
CA LEU A 648 -55.45 18.57 -32.57
C LEU A 648 -56.32 19.84 -32.39
N PRO A 649 -55.85 20.80 -31.56
CA PRO A 649 -55.63 22.16 -32.10
C PRO A 649 -54.20 22.71 -31.89
N GLU A 650 -53.93 23.92 -32.40
CA GLU A 650 -52.59 24.42 -32.79
C GLU A 650 -52.34 25.90 -32.37
N ALA A 651 -51.06 26.30 -32.28
CA ALA A 651 -50.54 27.70 -32.22
C ALA A 651 -50.90 28.52 -30.93
N ILE A 652 -50.27 29.64 -30.57
CA ILE A 652 -49.45 30.66 -31.29
C ILE A 652 -48.16 31.01 -30.49
N ALA A 653 -47.20 31.71 -31.13
CA ALA A 653 -45.97 32.30 -30.58
C ALA A 653 -46.23 33.40 -29.50
N GLU A 654 -45.27 34.12 -28.87
CA GLU A 654 -43.95 34.58 -29.34
C GLU A 654 -43.06 35.11 -28.17
N SER A 655 -41.87 35.64 -28.50
CA SER A 655 -40.99 36.53 -27.72
C SER A 655 -39.76 35.93 -27.01
N THR A 656 -38.63 36.20 -27.67
CA THR A 656 -37.23 36.12 -27.25
C THR A 656 -36.85 36.84 -25.95
N MET A 657 -35.81 36.33 -25.26
CA MET A 657 -34.69 37.19 -24.82
C MET A 657 -33.34 36.43 -24.85
N ALA A 658 -32.40 36.93 -25.65
CA ALA A 658 -30.99 36.53 -25.62
C ALA A 658 -30.12 37.79 -25.42
N ARG A 659 -29.31 37.83 -24.36
CA ARG A 659 -28.62 39.06 -23.93
C ARG A 659 -27.16 39.11 -24.36
N LYS A 660 -26.90 39.50 -25.62
CA LYS A 660 -25.62 40.12 -26.03
C LYS A 660 -25.74 41.64 -25.95
N SER A 661 -24.81 42.29 -25.27
CA SER A 661 -24.69 43.75 -25.24
C SER A 661 -23.53 44.21 -26.13
N TYR A 662 -23.85 44.95 -27.19
CA TYR A 662 -22.87 45.75 -27.93
C TYR A 662 -22.80 47.17 -27.36
N SER A 663 -21.64 47.80 -27.48
CA SER A 663 -21.56 49.24 -27.81
C SER A 663 -20.49 49.42 -28.89
N SER A 664 -20.61 50.47 -29.69
CA SER A 664 -19.81 50.65 -30.90
C SER A 664 -19.62 52.12 -31.22
N THR A 665 -18.40 52.51 -31.58
CA THR A 665 -18.07 53.76 -32.27
C THR A 665 -17.05 53.46 -33.37
N SER A 666 -17.11 54.25 -34.45
CA SER A 666 -16.45 53.97 -35.74
C SER A 666 -15.33 55.02 -36.03
N PRO A 667 -14.89 55.26 -37.28
CA PRO A 667 -13.84 54.50 -37.95
C PRO A 667 -12.66 55.42 -38.37
N VAL A 668 -12.12 55.26 -39.59
CA VAL A 668 -10.90 55.90 -40.15
C VAL A 668 -9.61 55.28 -39.59
N GLY A 669 -8.59 54.94 -40.39
CA GLY A 669 -8.44 54.92 -41.85
C GLY A 669 -6.95 54.92 -42.24
N GLY A 670 -6.56 54.28 -43.34
CA GLY A 670 -5.17 54.27 -43.80
C GLY A 670 -4.82 53.15 -44.78
N THR A 671 -4.29 53.53 -45.94
CA THR A 671 -3.84 52.64 -47.03
C THR A 671 -2.33 52.36 -46.97
N GLN A 672 -1.93 51.19 -47.50
CA GLN A 672 -0.69 50.90 -48.24
C GLN A 672 0.68 51.38 -47.70
N THR A 673 1.64 50.45 -47.61
CA THR A 673 3.02 50.46 -48.22
C THR A 673 3.92 49.44 -47.49
N VAL A 674 5.07 48.96 -47.99
CA VAL A 674 5.51 48.43 -49.30
C VAL A 674 6.98 48.00 -49.11
N SER A 675 7.44 46.92 -49.77
CA SER A 675 8.87 46.54 -49.94
C SER A 675 9.72 46.12 -48.72
N ASN A 676 10.86 45.41 -48.84
CA ASN A 676 11.40 44.53 -49.91
C ASN A 676 12.42 43.51 -49.32
N GLU A 677 12.88 42.59 -50.18
CA GLU A 677 14.25 42.03 -50.40
C GLU A 677 15.45 42.59 -49.57
N ALA A 678 16.61 41.95 -49.40
CA ALA A 678 17.26 40.78 -50.03
C ALA A 678 18.28 40.13 -49.02
N ALA A 679 18.53 38.81 -48.97
CA ALA A 679 19.43 37.98 -49.80
C ALA A 679 20.96 37.99 -49.43
N ASN A 680 21.61 36.83 -49.62
CA ASN A 680 23.08 36.59 -49.72
C ASN A 680 23.96 36.75 -48.44
N SER A 681 25.13 36.12 -48.30
CA SER A 681 25.71 34.88 -48.90
C SER A 681 27.01 34.49 -48.11
N PHE A 682 27.75 33.50 -48.60
CA PHE A 682 29.12 33.06 -48.24
C PHE A 682 29.34 32.32 -46.91
N LYS A 683 29.61 31.01 -47.04
CA LYS A 683 30.66 30.33 -46.26
C LYS A 683 31.89 30.19 -47.15
N SER A 684 33.08 30.46 -46.59
CA SER A 684 34.35 29.92 -47.09
C SER A 684 34.86 28.89 -46.10
N VAL A 685 35.48 27.82 -46.60
CA VAL A 685 36.10 26.76 -45.82
C VAL A 685 37.48 26.53 -46.40
N GLU A 686 38.52 26.64 -45.60
CA GLU A 686 39.89 26.39 -46.04
C GLU A 686 40.70 25.72 -44.92
N LEU A 687 41.12 24.49 -45.23
CA LEU A 687 42.29 23.73 -44.76
C LEU A 687 42.71 23.77 -43.27
N MET A 688 42.71 22.57 -42.68
CA MET A 688 43.78 22.14 -41.75
C MET A 688 44.59 21.03 -42.44
N GLU A 689 45.90 21.07 -42.27
CA GLU A 689 46.82 19.95 -42.54
C GLU A 689 47.53 19.61 -41.22
N ASP A 690 47.62 18.33 -40.89
CA ASP A 690 48.32 17.78 -39.72
C ASP A 690 48.76 16.34 -40.08
N ASP A 691 50.07 16.06 -40.18
CA ASP A 691 50.66 14.74 -39.92
C ASP A 691 52.20 14.71 -40.08
N VAL A 692 52.95 14.46 -38.99
CA VAL A 692 54.30 13.83 -39.03
C VAL A 692 54.53 13.00 -37.74
N ALA A 693 55.08 11.79 -37.90
CA ALA A 693 55.45 10.83 -36.85
C ALA A 693 56.72 11.25 -36.04
N ALA A 694 57.37 10.50 -35.14
CA ALA A 694 57.32 9.09 -34.70
C ALA A 694 57.96 8.94 -33.27
N PRO A 695 57.96 7.75 -32.61
CA PRO A 695 58.38 7.59 -31.22
C PRO A 695 59.81 7.01 -30.99
N SER A 696 60.34 7.12 -29.75
CA SER A 696 61.57 6.43 -29.30
C SER A 696 61.65 6.19 -27.77
N LEU A 697 62.30 5.08 -27.35
CA LEU A 697 62.62 4.63 -25.98
C LEU A 697 64.10 4.13 -25.96
N PRO A 698 64.68 3.65 -24.83
CA PRO A 698 64.85 4.19 -23.47
C PRO A 698 66.37 4.43 -23.17
N PRO A 699 66.89 4.53 -21.91
CA PRO A 699 67.36 3.32 -21.17
C PRO A 699 67.35 3.40 -19.60
N HIS A 700 68.01 2.43 -18.93
CA HIS A 700 67.99 2.10 -17.48
C HIS A 700 68.94 2.91 -16.55
N THR A 701 68.78 2.79 -15.21
CA THR A 701 69.84 2.26 -14.27
C THR A 701 69.39 2.01 -12.79
N HIS A 702 70.20 1.19 -12.09
CA HIS A 702 70.40 0.85 -10.64
C HIS A 702 70.33 2.00 -9.58
N ASN A 703 70.43 1.89 -8.22
CA ASN A 703 70.50 0.89 -7.10
C ASN A 703 70.39 1.69 -5.73
N THR A 704 70.41 1.23 -4.46
CA THR A 704 70.22 -0.03 -3.65
C THR A 704 69.92 0.35 -2.16
N GLU A 705 69.59 -0.63 -1.29
CA GLU A 705 69.82 -0.63 0.20
C GLU A 705 69.01 0.36 1.10
N ALA A 706 68.76 0.16 2.40
CA ALA A 706 69.01 -0.96 3.34
C ALA A 706 67.95 -1.03 4.50
N THR A 707 67.97 -2.14 5.25
CA THR A 707 67.27 -2.49 6.52
C THR A 707 67.93 -1.93 7.80
N PRO A 708 67.52 -2.27 9.06
CA PRO A 708 66.20 -2.59 9.65
C PRO A 708 65.95 -1.87 11.02
N SER A 709 64.79 -2.10 11.68
CA SER A 709 64.74 -2.17 13.16
C SER A 709 63.53 -2.92 13.76
N HIS A 710 63.79 -3.42 14.97
CA HIS A 710 62.97 -4.03 16.02
C HIS A 710 61.61 -3.34 16.32
N THR A 711 60.58 -3.95 16.94
CA THR A 711 60.18 -5.34 17.34
C THR A 711 58.64 -5.30 17.65
N GLU A 712 57.88 -6.23 18.27
CA GLU A 712 58.17 -7.47 19.03
C GLU A 712 57.01 -8.50 19.04
N SER A 713 57.23 -9.59 19.80
CA SER A 713 56.30 -10.64 20.25
C SER A 713 55.11 -10.08 21.07
N THR A 714 53.97 -10.77 21.22
CA THR A 714 53.83 -12.05 21.97
C THR A 714 52.96 -13.12 21.28
N LYS A 715 53.31 -14.40 21.48
CA LYS A 715 52.47 -15.58 21.17
C LYS A 715 51.78 -16.12 22.43
N ILE A 716 50.65 -16.79 22.25
CA ILE A 716 50.24 -18.11 22.82
C ILE A 716 49.15 -18.60 21.82
N SER A 717 49.25 -19.70 21.06
CA SER A 717 49.67 -21.11 21.28
C SER A 717 48.61 -21.97 22.00
N THR A 718 48.41 -23.28 21.77
CA THR A 718 48.65 -24.22 20.64
C THR A 718 47.96 -25.56 21.01
N SER A 719 47.22 -26.21 20.10
CA SER A 719 47.07 -27.69 19.98
C SER A 719 46.24 -27.96 18.71
N GLN A 720 46.73 -28.48 17.57
CA GLN A 720 47.43 -29.76 17.30
C GLN A 720 46.67 -31.01 17.78
N LEU A 721 46.22 -31.82 16.81
CA LEU A 721 46.79 -33.14 16.52
C LEU A 721 46.41 -33.61 15.11
N ALA A 722 47.15 -34.60 14.60
CA ALA A 722 47.08 -35.25 13.27
C ALA A 722 47.65 -36.69 13.46
N PRO A 723 48.06 -37.50 12.46
CA PRO A 723 48.02 -37.37 10.98
C PRO A 723 47.56 -38.69 10.28
N GLU A 724 48.05 -38.92 9.04
CA GLU A 724 48.07 -40.18 8.26
C GLU A 724 46.72 -40.67 7.67
N SER A 725 46.60 -41.34 6.53
CA SER A 725 47.36 -41.64 5.29
C SER A 725 46.40 -42.57 4.45
N SER A 726 46.58 -43.03 3.21
CA SER A 726 47.63 -42.96 2.19
C SER A 726 47.00 -43.13 0.76
N THR A 727 47.84 -43.30 -0.28
CA THR A 727 47.52 -43.23 -1.73
C THR A 727 46.94 -44.49 -2.38
N HIS A 728 46.07 -44.33 -3.40
CA HIS A 728 45.96 -45.01 -4.73
C HIS A 728 44.63 -44.61 -5.41
N GLY A 729 44.39 -44.66 -6.73
CA GLY A 729 45.20 -44.97 -7.93
C GLY A 729 44.33 -44.79 -9.22
N ILE A 730 44.93 -44.57 -10.40
CA ILE A 730 44.26 -44.23 -11.69
C ILE A 730 44.36 -45.43 -12.68
N PRO A 731 43.28 -45.89 -13.34
CA PRO A 731 42.91 -45.54 -14.74
C PRO A 731 41.44 -45.08 -14.88
N LEU A 732 40.97 -44.32 -15.87
CA LEU A 732 41.41 -43.96 -17.24
C LEU A 732 41.18 -45.08 -18.29
N VAL A 733 40.07 -44.97 -19.02
CA VAL A 733 39.71 -45.70 -20.25
C VAL A 733 39.02 -44.69 -21.19
N GLU A 734 39.27 -44.77 -22.49
CA GLU A 734 38.75 -43.87 -23.53
C GLU A 734 37.89 -44.65 -24.55
N ASP A 735 36.79 -44.03 -25.03
CA ASP A 735 36.12 -44.25 -26.34
C ASP A 735 35.55 -45.66 -26.71
N PRO A 736 34.74 -45.80 -27.79
CA PRO A 736 33.87 -44.82 -28.46
C PRO A 736 32.43 -45.35 -28.77
N SER A 737 31.63 -44.50 -29.46
CA SER A 737 30.56 -44.83 -30.44
C SER A 737 29.42 -45.81 -30.12
N ASP A 738 28.18 -45.28 -30.13
CA ASP A 738 27.05 -45.67 -31.01
C ASP A 738 25.96 -44.56 -30.86
N VAL A 739 25.39 -43.90 -31.88
CA VAL A 739 24.69 -44.30 -33.13
C VAL A 739 23.17 -44.51 -32.92
N GLU A 740 22.40 -43.64 -33.56
CA GLU A 740 20.97 -43.72 -33.95
C GLU A 740 19.90 -44.24 -32.97
N SER A 741 18.96 -43.36 -32.60
CA SER A 741 17.59 -43.43 -33.15
C SER A 741 16.71 -42.24 -32.73
N LEU A 742 15.92 -41.73 -33.67
CA LEU A 742 14.77 -40.86 -33.42
C LEU A 742 13.51 -41.74 -33.32
N PRO A 743 12.56 -41.45 -32.41
CA PRO A 743 11.19 -41.94 -32.55
C PRO A 743 10.42 -41.05 -33.54
N ASP A 744 9.61 -41.67 -34.41
CA ASP A 744 8.94 -41.01 -35.53
C ASP A 744 7.76 -40.11 -35.14
N ILE A 745 7.43 -39.22 -36.09
CA ILE A 745 6.16 -38.47 -36.13
C ILE A 745 5.03 -39.46 -36.44
N VAL A 746 3.95 -39.42 -35.68
CA VAL A 746 2.67 -40.05 -36.04
C VAL A 746 1.65 -38.96 -36.30
N ASP A 747 1.32 -38.75 -37.57
CA ASP A 747 0.10 -38.05 -37.97
C ASP A 747 -1.10 -38.99 -37.74
N GLU A 748 -2.05 -38.58 -36.90
CA GLU A 748 -3.43 -39.08 -36.96
C GLU A 748 -4.36 -37.92 -37.35
N SER A 749 -5.07 -38.13 -38.46
CA SER A 749 -6.16 -37.31 -38.99
C SER A 749 -7.19 -38.28 -39.58
N SER A 750 -8.39 -37.79 -39.97
CA SER A 750 -9.60 -38.57 -40.33
C SER A 750 -10.21 -39.39 -39.18
N ASP A 751 -11.53 -39.51 -39.00
CA ASP A 751 -12.68 -38.88 -39.69
C ASP A 751 -13.91 -38.77 -38.76
N ASP A 752 -14.91 -38.00 -39.23
CA ASP A 752 -16.32 -37.83 -38.84
C ASP A 752 -17.02 -38.82 -37.87
N GLU A 753 -17.71 -38.27 -36.85
CA GLU A 753 -19.20 -38.33 -36.72
C GLU A 753 -19.75 -37.19 -35.81
#